data_AF-A0A9P4Z213-F1
#
_entry.id   AF-A0A9P4Z213-F1
#
_cell.length_a   1.000
_cell.length_b   1.000
_cell.length_c   1.000
_cell.angle_alpha   90.00
_cell.angle_beta   90.00
_cell.angle_gamma   90.00
#
_symmetry.space_group_name_H-M   'P 1'
#
loop_
_entity.id
_entity.type
_entity.pdbx_description
1 polymer ?
#
loop_
_entity_poly.entity_id
_entity_poly.type
_entity_poly.pdbx_seq_one_letter_code
_entity_poly.pdbx_strand_id
1 'polypeptide(L)'
;MFCLPFARAKADQNPSSPLRDNPSSANRGAPPRFSRKRSRTGGDGNGSSIGISSSPMPSSPPGPEDFSIAHGGDDEDNIDEEPEIQDDLEDLDEMADDDVDLFREGFEGDYRSKEDDAYEGVGIDDEGDYGDMDQAARRQLEAQLNRRDREVARRQRIPAAFLPGDDEDGDIDLTAQPRRRRHHYDEDPDEDMDADVMDEELSLEALGDVKASSLTEWVSQTAVQRTIKREFKAFLTSYTDASGSSVYGNRIRTLGEINAESLEVSYEHLSESKAILAYFLANAPSEIVSLFDEVAMDVVLLHYPDYERIHSEIHVRIFDLPVHYTLRQLRQSHLNCLVRVSGVVTRRTGVFPQLKYVKFDCTKCGATLGPFQQESNVEVKISFCQNCQSRGPFNVNSEKTVYRNYQKLTLQESPGTVPAGRLPRQREVVLLWDLIDKAKPGEEIEVTGVYRNNYDAQLNNRNGFPVFATILEANNVVKTHDQLAGFRLTEEDEQEIRRLSRDPNIVDKIINSMAPSIYGHTDVKTAVALSLFGGVAKTTRGSHHVRGDINVLLLGDPGTAKSQVLKYVEKTAHRAVFATGQGASAVGLTASVRRDPLTSEWTLEGGALVLADRGTCLIDEFDKMNDQDRTSIHEAMEQQTISISKAGIVTTLQARCGIIAAANPIGGRYNSTIPFSANVQLTEPILSRFDILCVVRDTVEPEEDERLARFIVGSHSRSHPQQQSQQSQTQQDSMDVENPSEQTQTDTLASSKVQEDEVPQELLRKYILYARERCSPKLYHMDEDKIARLFSDMRRESLATGAYPITVRHLEAIIRLSESFCRMRLSDYCSAQDIDRAIAVTVDSFVGSQKVSCKKSLARAFAKYTLARPGKGRGSGGRRPAAVMA
;
A
#
# COMPACT_ATOMS: atom_id res chain seq x y z
N MET A 1 -6.68 2.77 -54.58
CA MET A 1 -7.93 3.12 -55.30
C MET A 1 -8.99 3.49 -54.28
N PHE A 2 -9.92 4.40 -54.63
CA PHE A 2 -11.25 4.70 -54.06
C PHE A 2 -11.67 4.18 -52.67
N CYS A 3 -12.31 4.98 -51.79
CA CYS A 3 -12.52 6.43 -51.78
C CYS A 3 -13.03 6.93 -50.40
N LEU A 4 -12.83 8.21 -50.09
CA LEU A 4 -13.52 8.94 -49.01
C LEU A 4 -14.98 9.25 -49.38
N PRO A 5 -15.77 9.73 -48.40
CA PRO A 5 -16.38 11.05 -48.61
C PRO A 5 -16.01 12.06 -47.51
N PHE A 6 -15.43 13.19 -47.93
CA PHE A 6 -15.33 14.42 -47.13
C PHE A 6 -16.55 15.30 -47.46
N ALA A 7 -17.12 15.98 -46.47
CA ALA A 7 -18.09 17.07 -46.68
C ALA A 7 -17.59 18.33 -45.97
N ARG A 8 -17.68 19.51 -46.60
CA ARG A 8 -16.90 20.69 -46.19
C ARG A 8 -17.64 22.02 -46.40
N ALA A 9 -17.62 22.85 -45.36
CA ALA A 9 -17.78 24.31 -45.33
C ALA A 9 -19.05 24.98 -45.91
N LYS A 10 -19.76 25.70 -45.03
CA LYS A 10 -19.98 27.17 -45.02
C LYS A 10 -21.03 27.54 -43.94
N ALA A 11 -21.21 28.78 -43.49
CA ALA A 11 -20.35 29.94 -43.19
C ALA A 11 -21.30 31.07 -42.75
N ASP A 12 -20.86 31.94 -41.82
CA ASP A 12 -21.39 33.27 -41.50
C ASP A 12 -22.91 33.46 -41.29
N GLN A 13 -23.33 33.79 -40.06
CA GLN A 13 -23.73 35.18 -39.72
C GLN A 13 -24.12 35.39 -38.25
N ASN A 14 -23.46 36.39 -37.65
CA ASN A 14 -23.83 37.20 -36.48
C ASN A 14 -23.61 38.67 -36.95
N PRO A 15 -24.12 39.75 -36.29
CA PRO A 15 -24.40 39.85 -34.86
C PRO A 15 -25.62 40.74 -34.50
N SER A 16 -25.60 41.25 -33.26
CA SER A 16 -26.11 42.55 -32.78
C SER A 16 -27.40 42.58 -31.94
N SER A 17 -27.21 43.23 -30.79
CA SER A 17 -28.09 43.54 -29.67
C SER A 17 -28.93 44.82 -29.90
N PRO A 18 -29.72 45.20 -28.89
CA PRO A 18 -29.47 46.48 -28.21
C PRO A 18 -29.28 46.27 -26.68
N LEU A 19 -28.48 47.03 -25.90
CA LEU A 19 -28.31 48.49 -25.75
C LEU A 19 -29.60 49.14 -25.21
N ARG A 20 -29.62 50.00 -24.16
CA ARG A 20 -28.63 50.89 -23.51
C ARG A 20 -29.08 51.15 -22.04
N ASP A 21 -28.46 51.96 -21.16
CA ASP A 21 -27.43 53.00 -21.30
C ASP A 21 -26.49 53.10 -20.07
N ASN A 22 -25.46 53.95 -20.15
CA ASN A 22 -24.39 54.21 -19.13
C ASN A 22 -24.68 55.55 -18.37
N PRO A 23 -23.82 56.16 -17.50
CA PRO A 23 -22.45 55.85 -17.01
C PRO A 23 -22.37 55.83 -15.44
N SER A 24 -21.27 56.06 -14.67
CA SER A 24 -19.89 56.52 -14.92
C SER A 24 -18.86 56.14 -13.80
N SER A 25 -17.57 56.28 -14.16
CA SER A 25 -16.45 56.83 -13.35
C SER A 25 -15.96 56.21 -12.02
N ALA A 26 -14.74 55.67 -12.10
CA ALA A 26 -13.54 56.07 -11.32
C ALA A 26 -13.04 55.27 -10.08
N ASN A 27 -11.72 54.99 -10.16
CA ASN A 27 -10.72 54.89 -9.08
C ASN A 27 -10.70 53.74 -8.05
N ARG A 28 -9.62 52.95 -8.16
CA ARG A 28 -8.57 52.70 -7.15
C ARG A 28 -8.97 52.39 -5.70
N GLY A 29 -8.41 51.28 -5.20
CA GLY A 29 -7.83 51.22 -3.85
C GLY A 29 -8.30 50.05 -2.99
N ALA A 30 -7.35 49.32 -2.40
CA ALA A 30 -7.66 48.28 -1.42
C ALA A 30 -7.89 48.90 -0.02
N PRO A 31 -8.79 48.33 0.81
CA PRO A 31 -8.94 48.73 2.21
C PRO A 31 -7.79 48.15 3.08
N PRO A 32 -7.17 48.95 3.97
CA PRO A 32 -6.12 48.47 4.86
C PRO A 32 -6.66 47.80 6.13
N ARG A 33 -5.82 46.98 6.78
CA ARG A 33 -6.02 46.55 8.17
C ARG A 33 -5.97 47.75 9.12
N PHE A 34 -6.77 47.75 10.18
CA PHE A 34 -6.44 48.46 11.42
C PHE A 34 -6.77 47.64 12.66
N SER A 35 -6.17 48.03 13.79
CA SER A 35 -6.25 47.31 15.06
C SER A 35 -6.59 48.26 16.22
N ARG A 36 -6.88 47.65 17.39
CA ARG A 36 -6.92 48.25 18.75
C ARG A 36 -8.14 49.09 19.17
N LYS A 37 -8.86 48.51 20.15
CA LYS A 37 -9.16 49.04 21.50
C LYS A 37 -10.03 50.30 21.71
N ARG A 38 -10.99 50.10 22.64
CA ARG A 38 -11.50 51.00 23.72
C ARG A 38 -12.65 51.99 23.42
N SER A 39 -13.36 52.31 24.52
CA SER A 39 -14.45 53.29 24.71
C SER A 39 -15.78 52.89 24.03
N ARG A 40 -16.94 52.64 24.68
CA ARG A 40 -17.58 53.03 25.97
C ARG A 40 -18.37 54.34 25.90
N THR A 41 -19.60 54.32 26.45
CA THR A 41 -20.67 55.36 26.47
C THR A 41 -21.25 55.75 25.08
N GLY A 42 -22.55 55.96 24.89
CA GLY A 42 -23.73 55.74 25.76
C GLY A 42 -24.75 56.90 25.73
N GLY A 43 -26.05 56.62 25.57
CA GLY A 43 -27.13 57.61 25.67
C GLY A 43 -28.45 57.23 24.96
N ASP A 44 -29.49 56.99 25.76
CA ASP A 44 -30.94 57.30 25.60
C ASP A 44 -31.74 56.85 24.35
N GLY A 45 -33.02 56.45 24.46
CA GLY A 45 -33.86 56.26 25.66
C GLY A 45 -35.33 55.90 25.36
N ASN A 46 -36.08 55.54 26.42
CA ASN A 46 -37.52 55.18 26.49
C ASN A 46 -38.00 53.88 25.76
N GLY A 47 -38.93 53.09 26.34
CA GLY A 47 -39.52 53.15 27.69
C GLY A 47 -40.65 52.13 27.97
N SER A 48 -40.99 51.96 29.25
CA SER A 48 -42.05 51.08 29.85
C SER A 48 -41.84 49.55 29.82
N SER A 49 -42.15 48.78 30.89
CA SER A 49 -42.35 49.12 32.32
C SER A 49 -42.38 47.88 33.25
N ILE A 50 -41.57 47.92 34.34
CA ILE A 50 -41.85 47.47 35.75
C ILE A 50 -42.30 46.00 35.99
N GLY A 51 -41.75 45.20 36.93
CA GLY A 51 -40.68 45.32 37.96
C GLY A 51 -40.44 43.91 38.58
N ILE A 52 -39.80 43.67 39.73
CA ILE A 52 -39.52 44.43 40.97
C ILE A 52 -38.27 43.80 41.68
N SER A 53 -37.39 44.61 42.29
CA SER A 53 -36.36 44.29 43.34
C SER A 53 -35.33 43.15 43.15
N SER A 54 -34.11 43.18 43.70
CA SER A 54 -33.24 44.28 44.17
C SER A 54 -31.80 43.76 44.42
N SER A 55 -30.80 44.51 43.95
CA SER A 55 -29.38 44.48 44.40
C SER A 55 -29.24 44.85 45.90
N PRO A 56 -28.09 44.65 46.62
CA PRO A 56 -26.72 44.82 46.08
C PRO A 56 -25.52 44.05 46.74
N MET A 57 -24.32 44.14 46.10
CA MET A 57 -22.96 44.50 46.62
C MET A 57 -22.42 43.96 47.99
N PRO A 58 -21.08 44.00 48.27
CA PRO A 58 -19.88 43.93 47.40
C PRO A 58 -18.76 43.02 48.01
N SER A 59 -17.49 43.32 47.67
CA SER A 59 -16.24 43.05 48.44
C SER A 59 -15.32 41.92 47.95
N SER A 60 -14.04 42.03 48.32
CA SER A 60 -12.93 41.11 48.00
C SER A 60 -12.12 40.82 49.30
N PRO A 61 -10.98 40.10 49.29
CA PRO A 61 -10.67 39.06 50.29
C PRO A 61 -10.07 39.58 51.61
N PRO A 62 -9.99 38.71 52.64
CA PRO A 62 -8.74 37.95 52.86
C PRO A 62 -8.98 36.46 53.24
N GLY A 63 -7.89 35.71 53.46
CA GLY A 63 -7.87 34.50 54.32
C GLY A 63 -7.00 34.79 55.56
N PRO A 64 -6.42 33.78 56.25
CA PRO A 64 -6.62 32.33 56.12
C PRO A 64 -6.99 31.64 57.47
N GLU A 65 -6.90 30.31 57.50
CA GLU A 65 -6.76 29.41 58.67
C GLU A 65 -7.94 29.11 59.64
N ASP A 66 -7.90 27.84 60.08
CA ASP A 66 -8.20 27.28 61.40
C ASP A 66 -9.61 26.93 61.95
N PHE A 67 -9.67 25.67 62.44
CA PHE A 67 -10.50 25.06 63.50
C PHE A 67 -12.06 25.06 63.38
N SER A 68 -12.81 24.07 63.90
CA SER A 68 -12.46 22.79 64.54
C SER A 68 -13.65 21.79 64.66
N ILE A 69 -13.33 20.49 64.78
CA ILE A 69 -14.00 19.41 65.57
C ILE A 69 -15.53 19.16 65.41
N ALA A 70 -15.89 17.93 65.00
CA ALA A 70 -16.97 17.13 65.63
C ALA A 70 -16.95 15.62 65.22
N HIS A 71 -16.42 14.77 66.11
CA HIS A 71 -16.67 13.34 66.38
C HIS A 71 -17.12 12.30 65.31
N GLY A 72 -16.39 11.16 65.33
CA GLY A 72 -16.93 9.79 65.42
C GLY A 72 -17.29 9.08 64.09
N GLY A 73 -16.88 7.84 63.82
CA GLY A 73 -16.24 6.82 64.67
C GLY A 73 -17.20 5.64 64.93
N ASP A 74 -16.79 4.37 64.93
CA ASP A 74 -15.46 3.75 64.69
C ASP A 74 -15.69 2.49 63.78
N ASP A 75 -14.89 1.43 63.60
CA ASP A 75 -13.65 0.86 64.16
C ASP A 75 -12.74 0.36 62.98
N GLU A 76 -11.41 0.53 62.97
CA GLU A 76 -10.28 -0.14 63.68
C GLU A 76 -9.80 -1.50 63.10
N ASP A 77 -8.58 -1.51 62.55
CA ASP A 77 -7.46 -2.37 63.02
C ASP A 77 -6.12 -1.71 62.59
N ASN A 78 -5.01 -1.96 63.30
CA ASN A 78 -3.91 -0.98 63.47
C ASN A 78 -2.48 -1.61 63.46
N ILE A 79 -1.43 -0.84 63.84
CA ILE A 79 -0.02 -1.24 64.15
C ILE A 79 0.89 -1.36 62.89
N ASP A 80 2.09 -0.77 62.78
CA ASP A 80 3.00 -0.08 63.74
C ASP A 80 3.74 1.15 63.12
N GLU A 81 4.46 1.94 63.92
CA GLU A 81 5.16 3.20 63.55
C GLU A 81 6.69 3.08 63.22
N GLU A 82 7.32 4.19 62.84
CA GLU A 82 8.76 4.33 62.48
C GLU A 82 9.73 4.20 63.69
N PRO A 83 11.06 4.05 63.46
CA PRO A 83 11.92 5.25 63.56
C PRO A 83 13.21 5.25 62.72
N GLU A 84 13.93 6.38 62.77
CA GLU A 84 15.38 6.50 62.51
C GLU A 84 16.23 5.83 63.64
N ILE A 85 17.56 5.64 63.59
CA ILE A 85 18.63 6.19 62.74
C ILE A 85 19.82 5.19 62.62
N GLN A 86 20.66 5.37 61.60
CA GLN A 86 22.14 5.27 61.65
C GLN A 86 22.87 3.89 61.52
N ASP A 87 23.92 3.88 60.66
CA ASP A 87 25.15 3.05 60.50
C ASP A 87 25.11 1.52 60.82
N ASP A 88 25.67 0.59 60.03
CA ASP A 88 27.04 0.53 59.45
C ASP A 88 27.16 -0.31 58.15
N LEU A 89 27.89 0.24 57.17
CA LEU A 89 29.00 -0.29 56.34
C LEU A 89 29.10 -1.72 55.70
N GLU A 90 29.79 -1.69 54.54
CA GLU A 90 30.68 -2.69 53.91
C GLU A 90 30.14 -3.74 52.89
N ASP A 91 30.97 -3.94 51.86
CA ASP A 91 30.98 -4.94 50.75
C ASP A 91 29.76 -5.08 49.80
N LEU A 92 29.77 -4.33 48.67
CA LEU A 92 29.72 -4.92 47.30
C LEU A 92 29.80 -3.95 46.08
N ASP A 93 29.88 -2.63 46.27
CA ASP A 93 30.06 -1.67 45.16
C ASP A 93 31.52 -1.55 44.71
N GLU A 94 32.00 -2.49 43.89
CA GLU A 94 33.24 -2.36 43.12
C GLU A 94 33.06 -2.94 41.70
N MET A 95 33.70 -2.31 40.69
CA MET A 95 33.56 -2.55 39.23
C MET A 95 32.24 -2.12 38.55
N ALA A 96 32.15 -0.84 38.14
CA ALA A 96 31.74 -0.46 36.76
C ALA A 96 31.83 1.05 36.40
N ASP A 97 32.65 1.87 37.10
CA ASP A 97 32.94 3.26 36.66
C ASP A 97 34.37 3.33 36.08
N ASP A 98 34.47 3.41 34.74
CA ASP A 98 35.74 3.56 34.00
C ASP A 98 35.51 4.42 32.73
N ASP A 99 34.89 5.59 32.91
CA ASP A 99 34.73 6.61 31.86
C ASP A 99 36.09 7.28 31.62
N VAL A 100 36.80 6.86 30.55
CA VAL A 100 38.15 7.36 30.21
C VAL A 100 38.06 8.81 29.68
N ASP A 101 38.20 9.78 30.58
CA ASP A 101 38.18 11.22 30.25
C ASP A 101 39.42 11.64 29.44
N LEU A 102 39.24 11.71 28.12
CA LEU A 102 40.30 11.91 27.11
C LEU A 102 40.97 13.30 27.09
N PHE A 103 40.64 14.21 28.00
CA PHE A 103 40.96 15.65 27.85
C PHE A 103 41.71 16.31 29.01
N ARG A 104 42.70 15.64 29.63
CA ARG A 104 43.66 16.34 30.51
C ARG A 104 45.11 15.84 30.50
N GLU A 105 46.02 16.80 30.38
CA GLU A 105 47.38 16.88 30.99
C GLU A 105 48.30 15.63 31.01
N GLY A 106 48.14 14.67 30.09
CA GLY A 106 49.06 13.53 29.90
C GLY A 106 49.93 13.56 28.62
N PHE A 107 49.62 14.44 27.66
CA PHE A 107 50.03 14.29 26.25
C PHE A 107 51.54 14.43 25.94
N GLU A 108 52.35 14.94 26.88
CA GLU A 108 53.83 14.97 26.76
C GLU A 108 54.49 13.64 27.18
N GLY A 109 53.75 12.69 27.75
CA GLY A 109 54.26 11.40 28.19
C GLY A 109 54.65 10.49 27.03
N ASP A 110 53.77 10.34 26.03
CA ASP A 110 53.93 9.40 24.92
C ASP A 110 55.00 9.82 23.89
N TYR A 111 55.44 11.08 23.93
CA TYR A 111 56.54 11.59 23.10
C TYR A 111 57.92 11.39 23.75
N ARG A 112 58.02 10.74 24.91
CA ARG A 112 59.30 10.29 25.47
C ARG A 112 59.71 8.98 24.82
N SER A 113 60.85 8.99 24.14
CA SER A 113 61.54 7.78 23.68
C SER A 113 61.77 6.82 24.85
N LYS A 114 61.18 5.62 24.80
CA LYS A 114 61.57 4.52 25.68
C LYS A 114 62.92 3.98 25.22
N GLU A 115 63.77 3.60 26.17
CA GLU A 115 65.14 3.15 25.89
C GLU A 115 65.22 1.65 25.51
N ASP A 116 64.07 0.95 25.46
CA ASP A 116 63.95 -0.50 25.27
C ASP A 116 63.37 -0.94 23.90
N ASP A 117 63.25 -0.05 22.89
CA ASP A 117 62.82 -0.41 21.52
C ASP A 117 63.97 -1.11 20.74
N ALA A 118 64.39 -2.27 21.23
CA ALA A 118 65.37 -3.16 20.58
C ALA A 118 64.67 -4.25 19.77
N TYR A 119 65.06 -4.41 18.50
CA TYR A 119 64.54 -5.48 17.63
C TYR A 119 65.15 -6.85 18.01
N GLU A 120 64.32 -7.86 18.30
CA GLU A 120 64.78 -9.26 18.42
C GLU A 120 65.17 -9.83 17.04
N GLY A 121 66.41 -9.57 16.62
CA GLY A 121 66.94 -9.93 15.30
C GLY A 121 67.39 -11.38 15.17
N VAL A 122 66.48 -12.31 14.83
CA VAL A 122 66.90 -13.64 14.33
C VAL A 122 67.47 -13.49 12.92
N GLY A 123 68.80 -13.42 12.83
CA GLY A 123 69.55 -13.33 11.57
C GLY A 123 70.20 -11.97 11.28
N ILE A 124 70.33 -11.10 12.29
CA ILE A 124 71.16 -9.89 12.22
C ILE A 124 72.49 -10.17 12.93
N ASP A 125 73.61 -9.90 12.27
CA ASP A 125 74.98 -10.20 12.72
C ASP A 125 75.71 -8.91 13.13
N ASP A 126 75.26 -8.32 14.24
CA ASP A 126 75.68 -7.00 14.73
C ASP A 126 76.88 -7.05 15.71
N GLU A 127 77.60 -8.17 15.83
CA GLU A 127 78.88 -8.23 16.58
C GLU A 127 80.09 -7.71 15.75
N GLY A 128 79.85 -6.94 14.68
CA GLY A 128 80.88 -6.36 13.82
C GLY A 128 80.95 -4.83 13.86
N ASP A 129 82.04 -4.29 14.40
CA ASP A 129 82.38 -2.85 14.30
C ASP A 129 82.89 -2.51 12.88
N TYR A 130 81.95 -2.38 11.93
CA TYR A 130 82.23 -2.11 10.52
C TYR A 130 82.65 -0.66 10.28
N GLY A 131 83.95 -0.38 10.36
CA GLY A 131 84.52 0.93 10.04
C GLY A 131 84.19 1.46 8.63
N ASP A 132 84.18 2.78 8.49
CA ASP A 132 83.68 3.52 7.32
C ASP A 132 84.05 2.90 5.96
N MET A 133 83.03 2.43 5.25
CA MET A 133 83.19 1.77 3.96
C MET A 133 83.53 2.79 2.87
N ASP A 134 84.69 2.63 2.22
CA ASP A 134 85.23 3.59 1.24
C ASP A 134 84.20 3.96 0.16
N GLN A 135 84.15 5.25 -0.18
CA GLN A 135 83.06 5.84 -0.96
C GLN A 135 83.01 5.29 -2.39
N ALA A 136 84.13 4.77 -2.91
CA ALA A 136 84.18 4.02 -4.16
C ALA A 136 83.50 2.64 -4.07
N ALA A 137 83.64 1.93 -2.95
CA ALA A 137 83.00 0.63 -2.71
C ALA A 137 81.48 0.78 -2.50
N ARG A 138 81.07 1.78 -1.70
CA ARG A 138 79.65 2.11 -1.49
C ARG A 138 78.92 2.36 -2.81
N ARG A 139 79.52 3.17 -3.70
CA ARG A 139 78.96 3.48 -5.03
C ARG A 139 78.91 2.26 -5.98
N GLN A 140 79.77 1.26 -5.79
CA GLN A 140 79.71 0.00 -6.55
C GLN A 140 78.59 -0.92 -6.06
N LEU A 141 78.42 -1.06 -4.73
CA LEU A 141 77.32 -1.82 -4.13
C LEU A 141 75.95 -1.23 -4.49
N GLU A 142 75.82 0.10 -4.45
CA GLU A 142 74.63 0.85 -4.85
C GLU A 142 74.28 0.64 -6.33
N ALA A 143 75.28 0.68 -7.22
CA ALA A 143 75.13 0.35 -8.63
C ALA A 143 74.81 -1.14 -8.91
N GLN A 144 75.12 -2.04 -7.97
CA GLN A 144 74.79 -3.47 -8.05
C GLN A 144 73.35 -3.74 -7.57
N LEU A 145 72.92 -3.11 -6.48
CA LEU A 145 71.52 -3.12 -6.02
C LEU A 145 70.57 -2.54 -7.06
N ASN A 146 70.84 -1.34 -7.55
CA ASN A 146 70.01 -0.67 -8.58
C ASN A 146 69.94 -1.48 -9.89
N ARG A 147 70.97 -2.29 -10.20
CA ARG A 147 70.93 -3.26 -11.32
C ARG A 147 69.99 -4.44 -11.04
N ARG A 148 70.07 -5.04 -9.84
CA ARG A 148 69.17 -6.13 -9.42
C ARG A 148 67.72 -5.67 -9.42
N ASP A 149 67.45 -4.49 -8.89
CA ASP A 149 66.09 -3.99 -8.70
C ASP A 149 65.45 -3.56 -10.04
N ARG A 150 66.27 -3.11 -11.02
CA ARG A 150 65.85 -2.98 -12.42
C ARG A 150 65.48 -4.32 -13.09
N GLU A 151 66.10 -5.44 -12.71
CA GLU A 151 65.71 -6.76 -13.19
C GLU A 151 64.41 -7.28 -12.53
N VAL A 152 64.18 -6.94 -11.26
CA VAL A 152 62.90 -7.19 -10.55
C VAL A 152 61.76 -6.38 -11.17
N ALA A 153 61.95 -5.07 -11.39
CA ALA A 153 60.96 -4.20 -12.03
C ALA A 153 60.61 -4.68 -13.45
N ARG A 154 61.60 -5.16 -14.22
CA ARG A 154 61.36 -5.81 -15.54
C ARG A 154 60.52 -7.08 -15.46
N ARG A 155 60.60 -7.86 -14.37
CA ARG A 155 59.72 -9.02 -14.14
C ARG A 155 58.30 -8.62 -13.75
N GLN A 156 58.12 -7.49 -13.06
CA GLN A 156 56.83 -7.04 -12.54
C GLN A 156 56.04 -6.10 -13.48
N ARG A 157 56.60 -5.72 -14.63
CA ARG A 157 55.93 -4.90 -15.69
C ARG A 157 55.34 -3.56 -15.19
N ILE A 158 55.96 -2.94 -14.19
CA ILE A 158 55.55 -1.63 -13.69
C ILE A 158 55.81 -0.56 -14.78
N PRO A 159 54.84 0.31 -15.15
CA PRO A 159 55.05 1.38 -16.11
C PRO A 159 56.13 2.38 -15.69
N ALA A 160 56.93 2.85 -16.65
CA ALA A 160 58.13 3.66 -16.38
C ALA A 160 57.87 5.07 -15.80
N ALA A 161 56.60 5.50 -15.69
CA ALA A 161 56.21 6.81 -15.17
C ALA A 161 56.29 6.95 -13.63
N PHE A 162 56.48 5.84 -12.89
CA PHE A 162 56.57 5.83 -11.42
C PHE A 162 57.99 5.62 -10.89
N LEU A 163 59.02 5.86 -11.72
CA LEU A 163 60.39 5.98 -11.25
C LEU A 163 60.66 7.44 -10.86
N PRO A 164 61.12 7.75 -9.63
CA PRO A 164 61.64 9.07 -9.31
C PRO A 164 62.85 9.36 -10.21
N GLY A 165 62.77 10.42 -11.00
CA GLY A 165 63.90 11.03 -11.68
C GLY A 165 64.31 12.30 -10.93
N ASP A 166 65.61 12.55 -10.83
CA ASP A 166 66.11 13.82 -10.32
C ASP A 166 65.86 14.93 -11.36
N ASP A 167 65.14 15.99 -10.97
CA ASP A 167 64.95 17.19 -11.79
C ASP A 167 66.16 18.14 -11.61
N GLU A 168 67.17 18.07 -12.48
CA GLU A 168 68.07 19.22 -12.72
C GLU A 168 68.72 19.23 -14.12
N ASP A 169 68.65 20.40 -14.77
CA ASP A 169 69.40 20.92 -15.93
C ASP A 169 69.59 20.08 -17.23
N GLY A 170 68.90 20.51 -18.29
CA GLY A 170 69.23 20.15 -19.69
C GLY A 170 68.36 20.87 -20.74
N ASP A 171 68.96 21.78 -21.53
CA ASP A 171 68.26 22.55 -22.57
C ASP A 171 67.62 21.68 -23.67
N ILE A 172 66.41 22.06 -24.10
CA ILE A 172 65.67 21.40 -25.18
C ILE A 172 66.03 22.03 -26.54
N ASP A 173 66.90 21.38 -27.32
CA ASP A 173 67.13 21.71 -28.74
C ASP A 173 66.15 20.96 -29.66
N LEU A 174 65.30 21.72 -30.36
CA LEU A 174 64.25 21.21 -31.24
C LEU A 174 64.67 21.05 -32.72
N THR A 175 65.97 21.09 -33.05
CA THR A 175 66.42 21.38 -34.44
C THR A 175 67.12 20.26 -35.25
N ALA A 176 66.94 18.96 -34.92
CA ALA A 176 67.51 17.86 -35.74
C ALA A 176 66.59 16.64 -36.01
N GLN A 177 66.21 16.43 -37.28
CA GLN A 177 65.64 15.16 -37.76
C GLN A 177 66.73 14.14 -38.14
N PRO A 178 66.48 12.83 -37.94
CA PRO A 178 67.05 11.79 -38.80
C PRO A 178 65.96 10.92 -39.46
N ARG A 179 65.64 11.19 -40.73
CA ARG A 179 64.84 10.29 -41.58
C ARG A 179 65.59 8.99 -41.90
N ARG A 180 65.00 7.81 -41.69
CA ARG A 180 65.24 6.62 -42.54
C ARG A 180 64.18 5.50 -42.45
N ARG A 181 63.39 5.40 -43.53
CA ARG A 181 62.91 4.21 -44.26
C ARG A 181 62.62 2.93 -43.44
N ARG A 182 61.35 2.54 -43.27
CA ARG A 182 60.41 1.94 -44.28
C ARG A 182 60.60 0.42 -44.43
N HIS A 183 59.64 -0.35 -43.91
CA HIS A 183 59.15 -1.57 -44.54
C HIS A 183 57.61 -1.62 -44.48
N HIS A 184 57.00 -2.54 -45.23
CA HIS A 184 55.60 -2.52 -45.64
C HIS A 184 54.88 -3.80 -45.20
N TYR A 185 53.75 -3.63 -44.54
CA TYR A 185 52.55 -4.48 -44.53
C TYR A 185 51.43 -3.46 -44.27
N ASP A 186 50.66 -3.10 -45.30
CA ASP A 186 49.46 -3.79 -45.80
C ASP A 186 48.22 -3.23 -45.08
N GLU A 187 47.25 -2.77 -45.88
CA GLU A 187 46.22 -1.81 -45.48
C GLU A 187 44.96 -2.52 -44.99
N ASP A 188 44.60 -2.34 -43.71
CA ASP A 188 43.20 -2.22 -43.30
C ASP A 188 42.91 -0.72 -43.06
N PRO A 189 41.71 -0.19 -43.34
CA PRO A 189 41.47 1.26 -43.32
C PRO A 189 41.28 1.82 -41.90
N ASP A 190 41.97 2.93 -41.60
CA ASP A 190 41.74 3.74 -40.39
C ASP A 190 40.39 4.49 -40.45
N GLU A 191 39.27 3.79 -40.26
CA GLU A 191 37.97 4.39 -39.85
C GLU A 191 37.76 4.24 -38.33
N ASP A 192 38.64 4.86 -37.52
CA ASP A 192 38.39 5.20 -36.11
C ASP A 192 39.47 6.20 -35.60
N MET A 193 39.47 7.41 -36.18
CA MET A 193 40.19 8.58 -35.65
C MET A 193 39.19 9.50 -34.93
N ASP A 194 39.62 10.06 -33.80
CA ASP A 194 38.88 11.06 -33.00
C ASP A 194 37.55 10.58 -32.37
N ALA A 195 37.57 9.40 -31.73
CA ALA A 195 36.78 9.23 -30.52
C ALA A 195 37.40 10.12 -29.41
N ASP A 196 36.62 11.05 -28.85
CA ASP A 196 37.08 11.92 -27.77
C ASP A 196 37.55 11.07 -26.57
N VAL A 197 38.67 11.44 -25.92
CA VAL A 197 39.17 10.74 -24.72
C VAL A 197 38.17 10.85 -23.54
N MET A 198 37.22 11.77 -23.62
CA MET A 198 36.08 11.90 -22.69
C MET A 198 34.93 10.92 -22.97
N ASP A 199 34.97 10.24 -24.12
CA ASP A 199 33.91 9.38 -24.67
C ASP A 199 34.26 7.87 -24.63
N GLU A 200 35.42 7.49 -24.06
CA GLU A 200 35.75 6.09 -23.74
C GLU A 200 34.66 5.46 -22.83
N GLU A 201 33.99 4.42 -23.33
CA GLU A 201 33.01 3.64 -22.56
C GLU A 201 33.70 2.48 -21.81
N LEU A 202 33.25 2.19 -20.58
CA LEU A 202 33.79 1.08 -19.80
C LEU A 202 33.11 -0.26 -20.13
N SER A 203 33.81 -1.35 -19.84
CA SER A 203 33.21 -2.69 -19.81
C SER A 203 32.39 -2.90 -18.53
N LEU A 204 31.45 -3.85 -18.56
CA LEU A 204 30.63 -4.20 -17.40
C LEU A 204 31.47 -4.74 -16.23
N GLU A 205 32.60 -5.38 -16.51
CA GLU A 205 33.57 -5.81 -15.49
C GLU A 205 34.26 -4.61 -14.83
N ALA A 206 34.65 -3.61 -15.63
CA ALA A 206 35.31 -2.39 -15.13
C ALA A 206 34.38 -1.45 -14.35
N LEU A 207 33.05 -1.64 -14.42
CA LEU A 207 32.10 -0.98 -13.49
C LEU A 207 32.21 -1.52 -12.06
N GLY A 208 32.50 -2.82 -11.89
CA GLY A 208 32.57 -3.47 -10.57
C GLY A 208 33.81 -3.09 -9.75
N ASP A 209 34.87 -2.64 -10.42
CA ASP A 209 36.11 -2.16 -9.84
C ASP A 209 35.99 -0.68 -9.45
N VAL A 210 35.46 -0.42 -8.24
CA VAL A 210 35.13 0.94 -7.74
C VAL A 210 36.40 1.72 -7.38
N LYS A 211 36.82 2.62 -8.27
CA LYS A 211 38.09 3.39 -8.17
C LYS A 211 37.98 4.75 -7.46
N ALA A 212 36.83 5.09 -6.89
CA ALA A 212 36.57 6.36 -6.22
C ALA A 212 36.40 6.19 -4.70
N SER A 213 36.52 7.29 -3.93
CA SER A 213 36.43 7.24 -2.46
C SER A 213 35.03 6.90 -1.95
N SER A 214 34.01 7.20 -2.76
CA SER A 214 32.61 6.90 -2.48
C SER A 214 31.88 6.42 -3.74
N LEU A 215 30.85 5.60 -3.59
CA LEU A 215 30.02 5.16 -4.71
C LEU A 215 29.32 6.34 -5.43
N THR A 216 28.98 7.39 -4.69
CA THR A 216 28.42 8.64 -5.24
C THR A 216 29.39 9.37 -6.15
N GLU A 217 30.69 9.36 -5.85
CA GLU A 217 31.74 9.90 -6.75
C GLU A 217 32.06 8.96 -7.90
N TRP A 218 31.84 7.64 -7.76
CA TRP A 218 31.99 6.70 -8.87
C TRP A 218 30.88 6.89 -9.90
N VAL A 219 29.62 6.97 -9.44
CA VAL A 219 28.43 7.16 -10.28
C VAL A 219 28.32 8.59 -10.84
N SER A 220 29.09 9.57 -10.35
CA SER A 220 29.16 10.91 -10.95
C SER A 220 30.14 11.03 -12.12
N GLN A 221 30.99 10.04 -12.39
CA GLN A 221 31.91 10.06 -13.53
C GLN A 221 31.17 9.83 -14.85
N THR A 222 31.38 10.69 -15.85
CA THR A 222 30.64 10.67 -17.12
C THR A 222 30.74 9.34 -17.87
N ALA A 223 31.91 8.71 -17.88
CA ALA A 223 32.14 7.42 -18.52
C ALA A 223 31.38 6.28 -17.80
N VAL A 224 31.36 6.30 -16.46
CA VAL A 224 30.55 5.37 -15.64
C VAL A 224 29.05 5.61 -15.89
N GLN A 225 28.60 6.86 -15.96
CA GLN A 225 27.21 7.21 -16.27
C GLN A 225 26.76 6.73 -17.64
N ARG A 226 27.55 6.97 -18.70
CA ARG A 226 27.27 6.47 -20.06
C ARG A 226 27.14 4.97 -20.08
N THR A 227 28.09 4.27 -19.45
CA THR A 227 28.08 2.81 -19.34
C THR A 227 26.81 2.34 -18.61
N ILE A 228 26.47 2.92 -17.45
CA ILE A 228 25.23 2.60 -16.71
C ILE A 228 23.98 2.84 -17.57
N LYS A 229 23.91 3.94 -18.32
CA LYS A 229 22.78 4.22 -19.23
C LYS A 229 22.66 3.16 -20.35
N ARG A 230 23.79 2.79 -20.97
CA ARG A 230 23.87 1.71 -21.97
C ARG A 230 23.39 0.38 -21.39
N GLU A 231 23.82 0.04 -20.17
CA GLU A 231 23.46 -1.22 -19.52
C GLU A 231 21.98 -1.29 -19.10
N PHE A 232 21.37 -0.18 -18.66
CA PHE A 232 19.92 -0.10 -18.41
C PHE A 232 19.10 -0.14 -19.71
N LYS A 233 19.56 0.52 -20.78
CA LYS A 233 18.90 0.50 -22.10
C LYS A 233 18.89 -0.89 -22.70
N ALA A 234 20.00 -1.62 -22.56
CA ALA A 234 20.08 -3.04 -22.88
C ALA A 234 19.11 -3.87 -22.02
N PHE A 235 19.08 -3.68 -20.69
CA PHE A 235 18.16 -4.40 -19.80
C PHE A 235 16.67 -4.24 -20.20
N LEU A 236 16.20 -3.00 -20.44
CA LEU A 236 14.81 -2.75 -20.82
C LEU A 236 14.42 -3.34 -22.19
N THR A 237 15.39 -3.62 -23.06
CA THR A 237 15.15 -4.15 -24.42
C THR A 237 15.45 -5.65 -24.56
N SER A 238 16.35 -6.21 -23.74
CA SER A 238 16.76 -7.62 -23.83
C SER A 238 16.13 -8.54 -22.79
N TYR A 239 15.51 -8.02 -21.71
CA TYR A 239 14.92 -8.88 -20.69
C TYR A 239 13.61 -9.52 -21.18
N THR A 240 13.57 -10.85 -21.13
CA THR A 240 12.41 -11.69 -21.47
C THR A 240 12.05 -12.57 -20.28
N ASP A 241 10.75 -12.74 -20.04
CA ASP A 241 10.22 -13.61 -18.98
C ASP A 241 10.48 -15.10 -19.26
N ALA A 242 10.21 -15.95 -18.28
CA ALA A 242 10.17 -17.41 -18.44
C ALA A 242 9.13 -17.87 -19.50
N SER A 243 8.12 -17.05 -19.81
CA SER A 243 7.18 -17.30 -20.93
C SER A 243 7.71 -16.86 -22.31
N GLY A 244 8.95 -16.33 -22.39
CA GLY A 244 9.58 -15.86 -23.63
C GLY A 244 9.04 -14.53 -24.15
N SER A 245 8.20 -13.83 -23.38
CA SER A 245 7.66 -12.52 -23.74
C SER A 245 8.48 -11.36 -23.16
N SER A 246 8.52 -10.21 -23.86
CA SER A 246 9.20 -9.02 -23.34
C SER A 246 8.28 -8.25 -22.39
N VAL A 247 8.50 -8.45 -21.09
CA VAL A 247 7.73 -7.82 -20.00
C VAL A 247 7.78 -6.29 -20.12
N TYR A 248 8.97 -5.73 -20.32
CA TYR A 248 9.17 -4.28 -20.36
C TYR A 248 8.64 -3.64 -21.64
N GLY A 249 8.79 -4.30 -22.80
CA GLY A 249 8.18 -3.82 -24.06
C GLY A 249 6.66 -3.73 -23.99
N ASN A 250 6.01 -4.69 -23.33
CA ASN A 250 4.56 -4.63 -23.08
C ASN A 250 4.20 -3.55 -22.06
N ARG A 251 4.92 -3.43 -20.93
CA ARG A 251 4.69 -2.36 -19.93
C ARG A 251 4.85 -0.96 -20.53
N ILE A 252 5.86 -0.74 -21.37
CA ILE A 252 6.11 0.53 -22.08
C ILE A 252 5.00 0.83 -23.08
N ARG A 253 4.45 -0.19 -23.77
CA ARG A 253 3.27 0.00 -24.62
C ARG A 253 2.06 0.46 -23.81
N THR A 254 1.74 -0.24 -22.72
CA THR A 254 0.62 0.10 -21.81
C THR A 254 0.80 1.49 -21.19
N LEU A 255 2.03 1.88 -20.85
CA LEU A 255 2.37 3.22 -20.35
C LEU A 255 2.00 4.30 -21.38
N GLY A 256 2.35 4.11 -22.65
CA GLY A 256 1.98 5.03 -23.73
C GLY A 256 0.49 5.02 -24.08
N GLU A 257 -0.20 3.88 -23.96
CA GLU A 257 -1.65 3.78 -24.16
C GLU A 257 -2.45 4.49 -23.05
N ILE A 258 -1.99 4.38 -21.80
CA ILE A 258 -2.61 5.03 -20.63
C ILE A 258 -2.17 6.50 -20.49
N ASN A 259 -1.02 6.88 -21.05
CA ASN A 259 -0.33 8.16 -20.85
C ASN A 259 0.08 8.35 -19.37
N ALA A 260 0.84 7.39 -18.85
CA ALA A 260 1.34 7.41 -17.46
C ALA A 260 2.79 7.92 -17.38
N GLU A 261 3.09 8.77 -16.40
CA GLU A 261 4.47 9.24 -16.12
C GLU A 261 5.30 8.29 -15.26
N SER A 262 4.79 7.08 -14.95
CA SER A 262 5.43 6.11 -14.06
C SER A 262 5.63 4.74 -14.69
N LEU A 263 6.90 4.29 -14.75
CA LEU A 263 7.30 2.99 -15.27
C LEU A 263 7.70 2.05 -14.13
N GLU A 264 7.10 0.88 -14.03
CA GLU A 264 7.36 -0.07 -12.93
C GLU A 264 8.39 -1.16 -13.28
N VAL A 265 9.44 -1.25 -12.46
CA VAL A 265 10.59 -2.15 -12.65
C VAL A 265 10.79 -3.01 -11.39
N SER A 266 10.83 -4.33 -11.57
CA SER A 266 11.18 -5.28 -10.51
C SER A 266 12.68 -5.17 -10.18
N TYR A 267 13.01 -5.15 -8.90
CA TYR A 267 14.39 -5.28 -8.43
C TYR A 267 14.94 -6.71 -8.65
N GLU A 268 14.08 -7.73 -8.63
CA GLU A 268 14.48 -9.13 -8.85
C GLU A 268 14.95 -9.35 -10.30
N HIS A 269 14.24 -8.81 -11.29
CA HIS A 269 14.64 -8.89 -12.69
C HIS A 269 16.01 -8.20 -12.94
N LEU A 270 16.29 -7.13 -12.18
CA LEU A 270 17.58 -6.43 -12.20
C LEU A 270 18.69 -7.25 -11.51
N SER A 271 18.39 -7.98 -10.44
CA SER A 271 19.40 -8.80 -9.73
C SER A 271 19.76 -10.06 -10.51
N GLU A 272 18.79 -10.72 -11.16
CA GLU A 272 18.99 -11.86 -12.06
C GLU A 272 19.92 -11.52 -13.23
N SER A 273 19.68 -10.36 -13.86
CA SER A 273 20.34 -9.99 -15.12
C SER A 273 21.63 -9.19 -14.92
N LYS A 274 21.67 -8.24 -13.98
CA LYS A 274 22.77 -7.28 -13.77
C LYS A 274 22.92 -6.89 -12.30
N ALA A 275 23.29 -7.85 -11.45
CA ALA A 275 23.48 -7.68 -10.01
C ALA A 275 24.31 -6.44 -9.58
N ILE A 276 25.29 -6.00 -10.38
CA ILE A 276 26.08 -4.78 -10.14
C ILE A 276 25.17 -3.53 -10.09
N LEU A 277 24.24 -3.39 -11.04
CA LEU A 277 23.30 -2.26 -11.08
C LEU A 277 22.33 -2.32 -9.89
N ALA A 278 21.88 -3.51 -9.50
CA ALA A 278 21.02 -3.71 -8.34
C ALA A 278 21.74 -3.35 -7.01
N TYR A 279 23.02 -3.70 -6.88
CA TYR A 279 23.88 -3.31 -5.75
C TYR A 279 24.09 -1.80 -5.70
N PHE A 280 24.39 -1.16 -6.84
CA PHE A 280 24.53 0.30 -6.88
C PHE A 280 23.20 1.00 -6.53
N LEU A 281 22.08 0.54 -7.08
CA LEU A 281 20.73 1.11 -6.86
C LEU A 281 20.29 1.06 -5.39
N ALA A 282 20.71 0.05 -4.62
CA ALA A 282 20.43 -0.04 -3.19
C ALA A 282 21.18 1.01 -2.36
N ASN A 283 22.43 1.33 -2.75
CA ASN A 283 23.35 2.17 -1.98
C ASN A 283 23.37 3.65 -2.40
N ALA A 284 23.21 3.95 -3.69
CA ALA A 284 23.22 5.31 -4.25
C ALA A 284 21.98 5.62 -5.13
N PRO A 285 20.75 5.43 -4.62
CA PRO A 285 19.53 5.53 -5.42
C PRO A 285 19.26 6.89 -6.05
N SER A 286 19.75 8.01 -5.50
CA SER A 286 19.42 9.35 -6.03
C SER A 286 19.94 9.57 -7.45
N GLU A 287 21.21 9.26 -7.68
CA GLU A 287 21.85 9.44 -8.99
C GLU A 287 21.40 8.35 -9.97
N ILE A 288 21.16 7.14 -9.47
CA ILE A 288 20.84 6.00 -10.34
C ILE A 288 19.38 6.06 -10.81
N VAL A 289 18.45 6.54 -9.98
CA VAL A 289 17.07 6.79 -10.43
C VAL A 289 17.02 7.93 -11.45
N SER A 290 17.78 9.02 -11.29
CA SER A 290 17.81 10.08 -12.31
C SER A 290 18.42 9.61 -13.64
N LEU A 291 19.50 8.82 -13.60
CA LEU A 291 20.07 8.18 -14.79
C LEU A 291 19.09 7.18 -15.45
N PHE A 292 18.26 6.49 -14.66
CA PHE A 292 17.30 5.50 -15.17
C PHE A 292 16.02 6.14 -15.71
N ASP A 293 15.56 7.26 -15.13
CA ASP A 293 14.47 8.10 -15.63
C ASP A 293 14.79 8.63 -17.04
N GLU A 294 16.02 9.09 -17.28
CA GLU A 294 16.50 9.48 -18.62
C GLU A 294 16.47 8.30 -19.61
N VAL A 295 16.96 7.12 -19.22
CA VAL A 295 16.96 5.92 -20.06
C VAL A 295 15.54 5.43 -20.37
N ALA A 296 14.63 5.53 -19.40
CA ALA A 296 13.23 5.19 -19.59
C ALA A 296 12.58 6.12 -20.63
N MET A 297 12.86 7.42 -20.59
CA MET A 297 12.40 8.38 -21.60
C MET A 297 12.97 8.04 -22.99
N ASP A 298 14.26 7.74 -23.09
CA ASP A 298 14.97 7.34 -24.31
C ASP A 298 14.32 6.11 -25.00
N VAL A 299 13.95 5.09 -24.21
CA VAL A 299 13.30 3.87 -24.71
C VAL A 299 11.83 4.11 -25.04
N VAL A 300 11.11 4.94 -24.28
CA VAL A 300 9.73 5.31 -24.58
C VAL A 300 9.64 6.13 -25.87
N LEU A 301 10.56 7.07 -26.11
CA LEU A 301 10.63 7.86 -27.35
C LEU A 301 10.93 6.98 -28.58
N LEU A 302 11.71 5.90 -28.43
CA LEU A 302 11.95 4.92 -29.50
C LEU A 302 10.67 4.18 -29.92
N HIS A 303 9.72 3.97 -29.00
CA HIS A 303 8.40 3.41 -29.29
C HIS A 303 7.38 4.48 -29.73
N TYR A 304 7.44 5.69 -29.16
CA TYR A 304 6.47 6.76 -29.34
C TYR A 304 7.16 8.15 -29.50
N PRO A 305 7.58 8.53 -30.72
CA PRO A 305 8.36 9.76 -30.93
C PRO A 305 7.66 11.08 -30.55
N ASP A 306 6.32 11.13 -30.49
CA ASP A 306 5.56 12.31 -30.09
C ASP A 306 5.35 12.43 -28.55
N TYR A 307 5.83 11.48 -27.74
CA TYR A 307 5.52 11.39 -26.29
C TYR A 307 6.01 12.61 -25.47
N GLU A 308 7.10 13.26 -25.92
CA GLU A 308 7.67 14.48 -25.33
C GLU A 308 6.63 15.61 -25.13
N ARG A 309 5.57 15.65 -25.94
CA ARG A 309 4.50 16.66 -25.84
C ARG A 309 3.49 16.37 -24.72
N ILE A 310 3.51 15.18 -24.13
CA ILE A 310 2.54 14.72 -23.12
C ILE A 310 3.18 14.85 -21.73
N HIS A 311 4.32 14.19 -21.54
CA HIS A 311 5.17 14.33 -20.35
C HIS A 311 6.62 14.53 -20.78
N SER A 312 7.32 15.48 -20.16
CA SER A 312 8.73 15.77 -20.45
C SER A 312 9.71 14.85 -19.72
N GLU A 313 9.22 14.10 -18.74
CA GLU A 313 10.00 13.23 -17.84
C GLU A 313 9.15 11.99 -17.50
N ILE A 314 9.81 10.87 -17.20
CA ILE A 314 9.20 9.60 -16.79
C ILE A 314 9.95 9.11 -15.55
N HIS A 315 9.24 8.68 -14.52
CA HIS A 315 9.81 8.29 -13.24
C HIS A 315 9.74 6.78 -13.00
N VAL A 316 10.89 6.14 -12.75
CA VAL A 316 11.00 4.69 -12.60
C VAL A 316 10.68 4.25 -11.17
N ARG A 317 9.57 3.54 -11.03
CA ARG A 317 9.02 2.98 -9.80
C ARG A 317 9.60 1.59 -9.54
N ILE A 318 10.54 1.50 -8.61
CA ILE A 318 11.14 0.22 -8.19
C ILE A 318 10.14 -0.55 -7.32
N PHE A 319 9.95 -1.83 -7.60
CA PHE A 319 9.17 -2.74 -6.74
C PHE A 319 9.96 -4.00 -6.39
N ASP A 320 9.45 -4.71 -5.38
CA ASP A 320 10.02 -5.92 -4.78
C ASP A 320 11.51 -5.90 -4.44
N LEU A 321 11.91 -4.91 -3.64
CA LEU A 321 13.18 -4.94 -2.92
C LEU A 321 13.16 -6.11 -1.89
N PRO A 322 14.15 -7.01 -1.85
CA PRO A 322 14.09 -8.21 -1.01
C PRO A 322 14.28 -7.95 0.49
N VAL A 323 14.81 -6.78 0.86
CA VAL A 323 15.07 -6.41 2.27
C VAL A 323 13.95 -5.55 2.81
N HIS A 324 13.10 -6.13 3.67
CA HIS A 324 11.99 -5.44 4.33
C HIS A 324 12.36 -4.95 5.74
N TYR A 325 12.17 -3.65 6.01
CA TYR A 325 12.45 -3.03 7.32
C TYR A 325 11.18 -2.51 8.02
N THR A 326 11.10 -2.69 9.33
CA THR A 326 10.13 -1.97 10.17
C THR A 326 10.61 -0.54 10.47
N LEU A 327 9.68 0.39 10.70
CA LEU A 327 9.97 1.80 11.05
C LEU A 327 10.88 1.97 12.28
N ARG A 328 10.93 0.96 13.17
CA ARG A 328 11.77 0.87 14.37
C ARG A 328 13.16 0.29 14.12
N GLN A 329 13.38 -0.42 13.02
CA GLN A 329 14.72 -0.89 12.62
C GLN A 329 15.55 0.20 11.93
N LEU A 330 14.94 1.25 11.40
CA LEU A 330 15.67 2.36 10.76
C LEU A 330 16.70 3.02 11.71
N ARG A 331 17.92 3.22 11.21
CA ARG A 331 19.13 3.72 11.89
C ARG A 331 19.96 4.58 10.94
N GLN A 332 21.03 5.18 11.44
CA GLN A 332 21.98 5.99 10.63
C GLN A 332 22.62 5.20 9.48
N SER A 333 22.78 3.88 9.61
CA SER A 333 23.28 2.95 8.59
C SER A 333 22.42 2.86 7.33
N HIS A 334 21.20 3.44 7.33
CA HIS A 334 20.29 3.43 6.19
C HIS A 334 20.10 4.83 5.58
N LEU A 335 20.87 5.83 6.02
CA LEU A 335 20.81 7.18 5.44
C LEU A 335 21.26 7.16 3.98
N ASN A 336 20.49 7.83 3.12
CA ASN A 336 20.63 7.89 1.66
C ASN A 336 20.48 6.55 0.91
N CYS A 337 20.43 5.41 1.59
CA CYS A 337 20.13 4.11 0.99
C CYS A 337 18.65 3.97 0.61
N LEU A 338 18.35 3.02 -0.28
CA LEU A 338 16.99 2.61 -0.63
C LEU A 338 16.44 1.64 0.42
N VAL A 339 15.25 1.91 0.96
CA VAL A 339 14.58 1.05 1.97
C VAL A 339 13.14 0.74 1.59
N ARG A 340 12.71 -0.50 1.86
CA ARG A 340 11.30 -0.97 1.78
C ARG A 340 10.72 -1.06 3.19
N VAL A 341 9.60 -0.38 3.43
CA VAL A 341 9.02 -0.20 4.78
C VAL A 341 7.49 -0.29 4.75
N SER A 342 6.92 -1.23 5.51
CA SER A 342 5.47 -1.35 5.76
C SER A 342 4.95 -0.39 6.85
N GLY A 343 3.71 0.08 6.72
CA GLY A 343 2.94 0.66 7.83
C GLY A 343 1.52 1.09 7.48
N VAL A 344 0.78 1.54 8.50
CA VAL A 344 -0.56 2.14 8.36
C VAL A 344 -0.44 3.65 8.16
N VAL A 345 -1.15 4.20 7.18
CA VAL A 345 -1.27 5.66 7.03
C VAL A 345 -2.15 6.24 8.13
N THR A 346 -1.60 7.13 8.96
CA THR A 346 -2.36 7.80 10.02
C THR A 346 -2.92 9.15 9.60
N ARG A 347 -2.18 9.91 8.79
CA ARG A 347 -2.57 11.22 8.26
C ARG A 347 -1.98 11.43 6.89
N ARG A 348 -2.63 12.29 6.12
CA ARG A 348 -2.13 12.85 4.86
C ARG A 348 -2.48 14.33 4.80
N THR A 349 -1.59 15.15 4.25
CA THR A 349 -1.93 16.54 3.94
C THR A 349 -2.81 16.62 2.70
N GLY A 350 -3.35 17.80 2.42
CA GLY A 350 -3.74 18.13 1.04
C GLY A 350 -2.55 18.04 0.08
N VAL A 351 -2.85 18.03 -1.22
CA VAL A 351 -1.84 18.16 -2.29
C VAL A 351 -1.48 19.63 -2.43
N PHE A 352 -0.19 19.93 -2.47
CA PHE A 352 0.33 21.29 -2.65
C PHE A 352 1.28 21.34 -3.86
N PRO A 353 1.24 22.41 -4.68
CA PRO A 353 2.24 22.63 -5.71
C PRO A 353 3.55 23.14 -5.08
N GLN A 354 4.60 22.31 -5.10
CA GLN A 354 5.96 22.70 -4.75
C GLN A 354 6.66 23.24 -6.00
N LEU A 355 7.62 24.15 -5.83
CA LEU A 355 8.49 24.59 -6.93
C LEU A 355 9.53 23.50 -7.25
N LYS A 356 9.78 23.24 -8.54
CA LYS A 356 10.92 22.42 -9.02
C LYS A 356 12.02 23.28 -9.63
N TYR A 357 11.69 24.03 -10.68
CA TYR A 357 12.61 24.96 -11.33
C TYR A 357 12.20 26.39 -10.97
N VAL A 358 12.99 27.05 -10.13
CA VAL A 358 12.78 28.43 -9.71
C VAL A 358 13.60 29.36 -10.59
N LYS A 359 12.96 30.36 -11.18
CA LYS A 359 13.60 31.49 -11.87
C LYS A 359 13.29 32.75 -11.08
N PHE A 360 14.31 33.58 -10.92
CA PHE A 360 14.27 34.74 -10.04
C PHE A 360 14.53 36.02 -10.82
N ASP A 361 13.61 36.97 -10.75
CA ASP A 361 13.75 38.27 -11.40
C ASP A 361 14.46 39.23 -10.45
N CYS A 362 15.58 39.79 -10.90
CA CYS A 362 16.33 40.77 -10.11
C CYS A 362 15.68 42.15 -10.21
N THR A 363 15.14 42.63 -9.09
CA THR A 363 14.48 43.95 -8.96
C THR A 363 15.34 45.14 -9.38
N LYS A 364 16.68 45.00 -9.40
CA LYS A 364 17.63 46.06 -9.78
C LYS A 364 17.94 46.14 -11.28
N CYS A 365 17.79 45.05 -12.04
CA CYS A 365 18.19 45.01 -13.46
C CYS A 365 17.17 44.33 -14.40
N GLY A 366 16.05 43.82 -13.90
CA GLY A 366 14.98 43.21 -14.69
C GLY A 366 15.34 41.87 -15.35
N ALA A 367 16.59 41.40 -15.20
CA ALA A 367 17.03 40.13 -15.75
C ALA A 367 16.47 38.95 -14.95
N THR A 368 15.94 37.96 -15.68
CA THR A 368 15.60 36.64 -15.16
C THR A 368 16.89 35.86 -14.91
N LEU A 369 17.22 35.59 -13.65
CA LEU A 369 18.28 34.65 -13.31
C LEU A 369 17.83 33.21 -13.66
N GLY A 370 18.81 32.31 -13.81
CA GLY A 370 18.64 30.99 -14.40
C GLY A 370 17.65 30.05 -13.67
N PRO A 371 17.40 28.85 -14.24
CA PRO A 371 16.58 27.82 -13.59
C PRO A 371 17.37 27.17 -12.44
N PHE A 372 17.09 27.58 -11.21
CA PHE A 372 17.61 26.90 -10.02
C PHE A 372 16.73 25.71 -9.70
N GLN A 373 17.34 24.54 -9.48
CA GLN A 373 16.62 23.39 -8.95
C GLN A 373 16.34 23.60 -7.46
N GLN A 374 15.07 23.48 -7.07
CA GLN A 374 14.62 23.56 -5.70
C GLN A 374 14.46 22.15 -5.14
N GLU A 375 15.45 21.72 -4.37
CA GLU A 375 15.37 20.46 -3.63
C GLU A 375 14.23 20.50 -2.59
N SER A 376 13.77 19.33 -2.15
CA SER A 376 12.67 19.21 -1.18
C SER A 376 12.96 19.88 0.17
N ASN A 377 14.25 20.04 0.51
CA ASN A 377 14.72 20.19 1.90
C ASN A 377 15.37 21.55 2.21
N VAL A 378 15.88 22.29 1.21
CA VAL A 378 16.67 23.53 1.40
C VAL A 378 16.14 24.66 0.53
N GLU A 379 15.64 25.75 1.13
CA GLU A 379 15.16 26.93 0.39
C GLU A 379 16.28 27.61 -0.41
N VAL A 380 16.14 27.69 -1.74
CA VAL A 380 17.15 28.34 -2.62
C VAL A 380 17.14 29.86 -2.42
N LYS A 381 18.05 30.35 -1.59
CA LYS A 381 18.22 31.79 -1.28
C LYS A 381 19.41 32.38 -2.04
N ILE A 382 19.15 32.83 -3.27
CA ILE A 382 20.13 33.57 -4.07
C ILE A 382 20.56 34.83 -3.30
N SER A 383 21.86 34.97 -3.07
CA SER A 383 22.46 36.13 -2.39
C SER A 383 23.08 37.14 -3.35
N PHE A 384 23.33 36.76 -4.60
CA PHE A 384 24.13 37.47 -5.60
C PHE A 384 23.50 37.41 -6.99
N CYS A 385 23.44 38.55 -7.69
CA CYS A 385 22.99 38.61 -9.09
C CYS A 385 24.20 38.67 -10.03
N GLN A 386 24.35 37.68 -10.92
CA GLN A 386 25.41 37.69 -11.94
C GLN A 386 25.41 38.98 -12.80
N ASN A 387 24.22 39.46 -13.18
CA ASN A 387 24.07 40.55 -14.15
C ASN A 387 24.21 41.98 -13.57
N CYS A 388 24.23 42.15 -12.24
CA CYS A 388 24.43 43.47 -11.62
C CYS A 388 25.35 43.46 -10.38
N GLN A 389 26.00 42.31 -10.11
CA GLN A 389 26.92 42.00 -9.00
C GLN A 389 26.43 42.40 -7.60
N SER A 390 25.15 42.74 -7.48
CA SER A 390 24.55 43.35 -6.30
C SER A 390 23.81 42.32 -5.48
N ARG A 391 23.96 42.41 -4.15
CA ARG A 391 22.97 41.88 -3.23
C ARG A 391 21.70 42.73 -3.36
N GLY A 392 20.53 42.09 -3.42
CA GLY A 392 19.24 42.75 -3.63
C GLY A 392 18.07 41.76 -3.46
N PRO A 393 16.83 42.26 -3.34
CA PRO A 393 15.68 41.39 -3.27
C PRO A 393 15.39 40.78 -4.64
N PHE A 394 15.16 39.47 -4.66
CA PHE A 394 14.79 38.69 -5.83
C PHE A 394 13.33 38.26 -5.70
N ASN A 395 12.54 38.43 -6.77
CA ASN A 395 11.16 37.94 -6.82
C ASN A 395 11.11 36.64 -7.64
N VAL A 396 10.27 35.69 -7.26
CA VAL A 396 10.06 34.46 -8.04
C VAL A 396 9.19 34.78 -9.28
N ASN A 397 9.62 34.36 -10.47
CA ASN A 397 8.87 34.55 -11.71
C ASN A 397 7.84 33.43 -11.92
N SER A 398 6.62 33.62 -11.43
CA SER A 398 5.56 32.60 -11.46
C SER A 398 5.16 32.10 -12.86
N GLU A 399 5.47 32.84 -13.93
CA GLU A 399 5.15 32.44 -15.32
C GLU A 399 6.15 31.42 -15.89
N LYS A 400 7.42 31.47 -15.45
CA LYS A 400 8.52 30.67 -16.00
C LYS A 400 9.06 29.61 -15.03
N THR A 401 8.48 29.51 -13.84
CA THR A 401 8.75 28.44 -12.86
C THR A 401 7.93 27.19 -13.13
N VAL A 402 8.58 26.03 -13.06
CA VAL A 402 7.90 24.73 -13.12
C VAL A 402 7.54 24.30 -11.71
N TYR A 403 6.28 23.92 -11.53
CA TYR A 403 5.76 23.34 -10.28
C TYR A 403 5.70 21.81 -10.39
N ARG A 404 5.85 21.12 -9.26
CA ARG A 404 5.62 19.68 -9.10
C ARG A 404 4.63 19.44 -7.97
N ASN A 405 3.88 18.35 -8.02
CA ASN A 405 2.98 18.00 -6.92
C ASN A 405 3.78 17.47 -5.71
N TYR A 406 3.37 17.89 -4.52
CA TYR A 406 3.94 17.48 -3.23
C TYR A 406 2.80 17.13 -2.27
N GLN A 407 2.93 16.01 -1.57
CA GLN A 407 2.03 15.62 -0.48
C GLN A 407 2.85 14.97 0.65
N LYS A 408 2.48 15.27 1.90
CA LYS A 408 3.12 14.71 3.09
C LYS A 408 2.20 13.71 3.78
N LEU A 409 2.77 12.61 4.22
CA LEU A 409 2.09 11.44 4.77
C LEU A 409 2.73 11.08 6.13
N THR A 410 1.97 10.60 7.10
CA THR A 410 2.51 10.05 8.35
C THR A 410 2.24 8.55 8.44
N LEU A 411 3.30 7.76 8.33
CA LEU A 411 3.27 6.29 8.34
C LEU A 411 3.57 5.79 9.75
N GLN A 412 2.72 4.90 10.28
CA GLN A 412 2.84 4.29 11.62
C GLN A 412 3.08 2.78 11.50
N GLU A 413 3.76 2.17 12.47
CA GLU A 413 3.89 0.71 12.53
C GLU A 413 2.53 0.01 12.56
N SER A 414 2.32 -0.99 11.69
CA SER A 414 1.11 -1.81 11.67
C SER A 414 0.90 -2.51 13.02
N PRO A 415 -0.28 -2.43 13.66
CA PRO A 415 -0.47 -2.90 15.04
C PRO A 415 -0.04 -4.35 15.30
N GLY A 416 -0.19 -5.25 14.32
CA GLY A 416 0.21 -6.66 14.43
C GLY A 416 1.73 -6.91 14.45
N THR A 417 2.56 -5.95 14.00
CA THR A 417 4.03 -6.06 14.02
C THR A 417 4.66 -5.43 15.26
N VAL A 418 3.87 -4.75 16.09
CA VAL A 418 4.38 -4.02 17.26
C VAL A 418 4.63 -5.01 18.41
N PRO A 419 5.84 -5.07 19.00
CA PRO A 419 6.09 -5.93 20.15
C PRO A 419 5.22 -5.50 21.33
N ALA A 420 4.56 -6.47 21.96
CA ALA A 420 3.56 -6.26 23.01
C ALA A 420 4.05 -5.31 24.12
N GLY A 421 3.17 -4.40 24.55
CA GLY A 421 3.46 -3.42 25.61
C GLY A 421 4.32 -2.22 25.19
N ARG A 422 4.81 -2.12 23.94
CA ARG A 422 5.57 -0.97 23.46
C ARG A 422 4.74 -0.05 22.57
N LEU A 423 4.95 1.26 22.70
CA LEU A 423 4.31 2.26 21.84
C LEU A 423 4.78 2.11 20.38
N PRO A 424 3.87 2.17 19.39
CA PRO A 424 4.21 2.22 17.97
C PRO A 424 4.94 3.52 17.63
N ARG A 425 5.89 3.45 16.69
CA ARG A 425 6.57 4.60 16.11
C ARG A 425 5.90 5.05 14.82
N GLN A 426 6.15 6.31 14.46
CA GLN A 426 5.70 6.92 13.21
C GLN A 426 6.87 7.64 12.51
N ARG A 427 6.82 7.73 11.18
CA ARG A 427 7.74 8.53 10.36
C ARG A 427 6.96 9.37 9.35
N GLU A 428 7.61 10.41 8.86
CA GLU A 428 7.07 11.27 7.81
C GLU A 428 7.56 10.77 6.46
N VAL A 429 6.63 10.59 5.52
CA VAL A 429 6.90 10.16 4.14
C VAL A 429 6.48 11.30 3.21
N VAL A 430 7.33 11.61 2.23
CA VAL A 430 7.05 12.61 1.18
C VAL A 430 6.71 11.89 -0.11
N LEU A 431 5.58 12.27 -0.69
CA LEU A 431 5.09 11.83 -1.99
C LEU A 431 5.27 12.96 -3.00
N LEU A 432 5.81 12.65 -4.17
CA LEU A 432 6.03 13.58 -5.28
C LEU A 432 5.36 13.07 -6.54
N TRP A 433 5.03 13.98 -7.46
CA TRP A 433 4.54 13.62 -8.81
C TRP A 433 3.27 12.74 -8.75
N ASP A 434 3.08 11.81 -9.68
CA ASP A 434 2.04 10.75 -9.70
C ASP A 434 1.81 10.00 -8.36
N LEU A 435 2.74 10.01 -7.39
CA LEU A 435 2.52 9.31 -6.11
C LEU A 435 1.44 9.94 -5.19
N ILE A 436 0.95 11.15 -5.50
CA ILE A 436 -0.09 11.83 -4.72
C ILE A 436 -1.45 11.09 -4.73
N ASP A 437 -2.21 11.25 -3.64
CA ASP A 437 -3.55 10.69 -3.38
C ASP A 437 -3.70 9.16 -3.50
N LYS A 438 -2.66 8.42 -3.95
CA LYS A 438 -2.63 6.96 -4.01
C LYS A 438 -3.01 6.33 -2.67
N ALA A 439 -2.44 6.82 -1.56
CA ALA A 439 -2.70 6.32 -0.21
C ALA A 439 -3.73 7.16 0.59
N LYS A 440 -4.61 6.48 1.33
CA LYS A 440 -5.64 7.09 2.20
C LYS A 440 -5.40 6.75 3.67
N PRO A 441 -5.87 7.58 4.64
CA PRO A 441 -5.73 7.26 6.06
C PRO A 441 -6.48 5.97 6.40
N GLY A 442 -5.86 5.13 7.22
CA GLY A 442 -6.33 3.79 7.57
C GLY A 442 -5.92 2.68 6.59
N GLU A 443 -5.37 3.00 5.41
CA GLU A 443 -4.82 1.97 4.51
C GLU A 443 -3.43 1.51 4.99
N GLU A 444 -3.18 0.20 4.93
CA GLU A 444 -1.84 -0.38 5.02
C GLU A 444 -1.10 -0.24 3.69
N ILE A 445 0.10 0.34 3.75
CA ILE A 445 0.96 0.56 2.60
C ILE A 445 2.39 0.09 2.86
N GLU A 446 3.05 -0.22 1.76
CA GLU A 446 4.46 -0.55 1.66
C GLU A 446 5.13 0.52 0.80
N VAL A 447 6.10 1.22 1.39
CA VAL A 447 6.83 2.32 0.74
C VAL A 447 8.23 1.85 0.43
N THR A 448 8.62 1.92 -0.84
CA THR A 448 10.03 1.83 -1.25
C THR A 448 10.54 3.25 -1.49
N GLY A 449 11.55 3.69 -0.76
CA GLY A 449 11.99 5.09 -0.79
C GLY A 449 13.39 5.32 -0.24
N VAL A 450 13.90 6.52 -0.43
CA VAL A 450 15.22 6.95 0.03
C VAL A 450 15.09 7.58 1.42
N TYR A 451 15.81 7.04 2.41
CA TYR A 451 15.74 7.53 3.78
C TYR A 451 16.71 8.71 3.98
N ARG A 452 16.18 9.94 3.99
CA ARG A 452 16.94 11.18 4.09
C ARG A 452 16.83 11.82 5.47
N ASN A 453 17.85 12.59 5.83
CA ASN A 453 17.80 13.52 6.95
C ASN A 453 17.51 14.95 6.47
N ASN A 454 17.00 15.80 7.36
CA ASN A 454 16.90 17.24 7.15
C ASN A 454 17.27 17.98 8.44
N TYR A 455 17.92 19.14 8.31
CA TYR A 455 18.31 19.97 9.45
C TYR A 455 17.16 20.90 9.85
N ASP A 456 16.50 20.58 10.97
CA ASP A 456 15.51 21.47 11.58
C ASP A 456 16.10 22.20 12.80
N ALA A 457 16.20 23.53 12.68
CA ALA A 457 16.66 24.39 13.76
C ALA A 457 15.72 24.41 14.97
N GLN A 458 14.42 24.09 14.82
CA GLN A 458 13.49 24.02 15.95
C GLN A 458 13.73 22.79 16.81
N LEU A 459 14.00 21.63 16.19
CA LEU A 459 14.43 20.41 16.86
C LEU A 459 15.74 20.61 17.65
N ASN A 460 16.74 21.24 17.04
CA ASN A 460 18.01 21.57 17.71
C ASN A 460 17.78 22.43 18.97
N ASN A 461 17.03 23.54 18.83
CA ASN A 461 16.75 24.47 19.93
C ASN A 461 15.96 23.85 21.09
N ARG A 462 15.10 22.84 20.84
CA ARG A 462 14.36 22.15 21.91
C ARG A 462 15.16 21.04 22.57
N ASN A 463 15.99 20.33 21.80
CA ASN A 463 16.65 19.12 22.26
C ASN A 463 18.04 19.39 22.87
N GLY A 464 18.64 20.57 22.67
CA GLY A 464 19.98 20.92 23.19
C GLY A 464 21.16 20.28 22.45
N PHE A 465 20.88 19.37 21.52
CA PHE A 465 21.83 18.66 20.67
C PHE A 465 21.39 18.76 19.20
N PRO A 466 22.32 18.70 18.23
CA PRO A 466 22.03 18.80 16.79
C PRO A 466 21.31 17.55 16.24
N VAL A 467 20.03 17.42 16.58
CA VAL A 467 19.16 16.33 16.13
C VAL A 467 18.53 16.67 14.77
N PHE A 468 18.95 15.96 13.73
CA PHE A 468 18.34 16.03 12.41
C PHE A 468 16.94 15.37 12.41
N ALA A 469 15.99 15.98 11.69
CA ALA A 469 14.75 15.32 11.32
C ALA A 469 15.04 14.21 10.29
N THR A 470 14.16 13.20 10.21
CA THR A 470 14.31 12.05 9.29
C THR A 470 13.02 11.81 8.53
N ILE A 471 13.13 11.74 7.21
CA ILE A 471 12.04 11.77 6.23
C ILE A 471 12.31 10.67 5.20
N LEU A 472 11.28 9.92 4.82
CA LEU A 472 11.35 8.96 3.72
C LEU A 472 10.82 9.63 2.44
N GLU A 473 11.68 9.86 1.44
CA GLU A 473 11.23 10.28 0.12
C GLU A 473 10.81 9.01 -0.65
N ALA A 474 9.51 8.85 -0.89
CA ALA A 474 8.99 7.66 -1.57
C ALA A 474 9.35 7.68 -3.05
N ASN A 475 9.93 6.59 -3.56
CA ASN A 475 9.98 6.34 -5.00
C ASN A 475 8.77 5.50 -5.45
N ASN A 476 8.34 4.53 -4.64
CA ASN A 476 7.16 3.72 -4.92
C ASN A 476 6.29 3.54 -3.67
N VAL A 477 4.98 3.46 -3.86
CA VAL A 477 3.99 3.21 -2.83
C VAL A 477 3.01 2.16 -3.34
N VAL A 478 3.12 0.96 -2.78
CA VAL A 478 2.22 -0.17 -3.05
C VAL A 478 1.34 -0.35 -1.82
N LYS A 479 0.06 -0.69 -1.97
CA LYS A 479 -0.78 -1.05 -0.80
C LYS A 479 -0.79 -2.56 -0.63
N THR A 480 -0.85 -3.06 0.60
CA THR A 480 -0.97 -4.52 0.84
C THR A 480 -2.29 -5.06 0.27
N HIS A 481 -3.37 -4.28 0.37
CA HIS A 481 -4.66 -4.56 -0.29
C HIS A 481 -4.64 -4.39 -1.82
N ASP A 482 -3.62 -3.74 -2.38
CA ASP A 482 -3.49 -3.45 -3.82
C ASP A 482 -2.43 -4.34 -4.48
N GLN A 483 -1.56 -5.04 -3.73
CA GLN A 483 -0.95 -6.30 -4.17
C GLN A 483 -2.05 -7.36 -4.44
N LEU A 484 -3.16 -7.27 -3.71
CA LEU A 484 -4.34 -8.14 -3.85
C LEU A 484 -5.17 -7.89 -5.11
N ALA A 485 -5.30 -6.63 -5.54
CA ALA A 485 -6.03 -6.22 -6.75
C ALA A 485 -5.11 -5.95 -7.96
N GLY A 486 -3.82 -5.71 -7.70
CA GLY A 486 -2.78 -5.26 -8.63
C GLY A 486 -1.73 -6.33 -8.97
N PHE A 487 -2.03 -7.61 -8.73
CA PHE A 487 -1.70 -8.61 -9.76
C PHE A 487 -2.41 -8.18 -11.05
N ARG A 488 -1.79 -7.26 -11.80
CA ARG A 488 -2.23 -6.84 -13.13
C ARG A 488 -2.55 -8.10 -13.90
N LEU A 489 -3.81 -8.29 -14.30
CA LEU A 489 -4.18 -9.46 -15.09
C LEU A 489 -3.25 -9.52 -16.29
N THR A 490 -2.38 -10.52 -16.32
CA THR A 490 -1.61 -10.81 -17.51
C THR A 490 -2.58 -11.25 -18.61
N GLU A 491 -2.19 -11.13 -19.87
CA GLU A 491 -3.01 -11.66 -20.96
C GLU A 491 -3.19 -13.19 -20.81
N GLU A 492 -2.26 -13.85 -20.10
CA GLU A 492 -2.31 -15.27 -19.70
C GLU A 492 -3.36 -15.51 -18.59
N ASP A 493 -3.37 -14.72 -17.51
CA ASP A 493 -4.42 -14.75 -16.47
C ASP A 493 -5.81 -14.53 -17.07
N GLU A 494 -5.95 -13.54 -17.95
CA GLU A 494 -7.24 -13.26 -18.59
C GLU A 494 -7.69 -14.42 -19.51
N GLN A 495 -6.75 -15.08 -20.19
CA GLN A 495 -7.05 -16.27 -20.99
C GLN A 495 -7.50 -17.46 -20.12
N GLU A 496 -6.85 -17.73 -18.99
CA GLU A 496 -7.26 -18.83 -18.10
C GLU A 496 -8.58 -18.52 -17.38
N ILE A 497 -8.81 -17.27 -16.96
CA ILE A 497 -10.12 -16.80 -16.45
C ILE A 497 -11.22 -17.00 -17.51
N ARG A 498 -10.94 -16.67 -18.79
CA ARG A 498 -11.86 -16.88 -19.94
C ARG A 498 -12.01 -18.35 -20.35
N ARG A 499 -11.09 -19.24 -19.93
CA ARG A 499 -11.17 -20.69 -20.12
C ARG A 499 -12.06 -21.31 -19.05
N LEU A 500 -11.78 -21.01 -17.78
CA LEU A 500 -12.55 -21.47 -16.62
C LEU A 500 -14.02 -21.01 -16.67
N SER A 501 -14.30 -19.79 -17.16
CA SER A 501 -15.68 -19.30 -17.28
C SER A 501 -16.56 -20.07 -18.28
N ARG A 502 -15.95 -20.92 -19.14
CA ARG A 502 -16.67 -21.78 -20.10
C ARG A 502 -17.11 -23.12 -19.49
N ASP A 503 -16.61 -23.50 -18.30
CA ASP A 503 -17.05 -24.71 -17.62
C ASP A 503 -18.52 -24.59 -17.18
N PRO A 504 -19.42 -25.54 -17.53
CA PRO A 504 -20.82 -25.47 -17.13
C PRO A 504 -21.04 -25.55 -15.61
N ASN A 505 -20.04 -26.09 -14.88
CA ASN A 505 -20.05 -26.27 -13.43
C ASN A 505 -19.26 -25.18 -12.67
N ILE A 506 -18.80 -24.11 -13.33
CA ILE A 506 -17.94 -23.08 -12.73
C ILE A 506 -18.53 -22.46 -11.45
N VAL A 507 -19.85 -22.29 -11.40
CA VAL A 507 -20.57 -21.77 -10.22
C VAL A 507 -20.36 -22.66 -9.00
N ASP A 508 -20.49 -23.98 -9.16
CA ASP A 508 -20.38 -24.95 -8.07
C ASP A 508 -18.90 -25.19 -7.68
N LYS A 509 -17.96 -25.15 -8.65
CA LYS A 509 -16.50 -25.11 -8.37
C LYS A 509 -16.12 -23.89 -7.51
N ILE A 510 -16.57 -22.70 -7.88
CA ILE A 510 -16.34 -21.47 -7.10
C ILE A 510 -16.91 -21.64 -5.68
N ILE A 511 -18.15 -22.11 -5.52
CA ILE A 511 -18.77 -22.28 -4.19
C ILE A 511 -17.99 -23.26 -3.31
N ASN A 512 -17.47 -24.35 -3.86
CA ASN A 512 -16.63 -25.30 -3.12
C ASN A 512 -15.30 -24.65 -2.68
N SER A 513 -14.67 -23.90 -3.60
CA SER A 513 -13.42 -23.18 -3.42
C SER A 513 -13.47 -22.05 -2.39
N MET A 514 -14.66 -21.63 -1.94
CA MET A 514 -14.84 -20.62 -0.90
C MET A 514 -14.65 -21.23 0.49
N ALA A 515 -13.75 -20.66 1.29
CA ALA A 515 -13.38 -21.13 2.63
C ALA A 515 -13.15 -22.66 2.68
N PRO A 516 -12.10 -23.18 2.00
CA PRO A 516 -11.85 -24.63 1.90
C PRO A 516 -11.63 -25.27 3.28
N SER A 517 -11.11 -24.53 4.26
CA SER A 517 -10.95 -24.96 5.66
C SER A 517 -12.24 -25.18 6.45
N ILE A 518 -13.42 -24.98 5.85
CA ILE A 518 -14.73 -25.21 6.47
C ILE A 518 -15.48 -26.25 5.65
N TYR A 519 -15.75 -27.40 6.27
CA TYR A 519 -16.54 -28.49 5.70
C TYR A 519 -18.05 -28.15 5.66
N GLY A 520 -18.77 -28.72 4.70
CA GLY A 520 -20.22 -28.53 4.56
C GLY A 520 -20.60 -27.07 4.26
N HIS A 521 -21.64 -26.58 4.95
CA HIS A 521 -22.15 -25.19 4.90
C HIS A 521 -22.25 -24.55 3.49
N THR A 522 -22.62 -25.34 2.48
CA THR A 522 -22.67 -24.92 1.07
C THR A 522 -23.58 -23.73 0.84
N ASP A 523 -24.69 -23.60 1.59
CA ASP A 523 -25.60 -22.45 1.49
C ASP A 523 -24.96 -21.15 2.01
N VAL A 524 -24.11 -21.22 3.05
CA VAL A 524 -23.32 -20.08 3.56
C VAL A 524 -22.23 -19.71 2.55
N LYS A 525 -21.50 -20.70 2.02
CA LYS A 525 -20.50 -20.49 0.96
C LYS A 525 -21.13 -19.83 -0.27
N THR A 526 -22.33 -20.27 -0.67
CA THR A 526 -23.11 -19.70 -1.77
C THR A 526 -23.50 -18.24 -1.49
N ALA A 527 -24.04 -17.94 -0.30
CA ALA A 527 -24.43 -16.58 0.07
C ALA A 527 -23.23 -15.61 0.08
N VAL A 528 -22.09 -16.06 0.60
CA VAL A 528 -20.84 -15.29 0.67
C VAL A 528 -20.23 -15.08 -0.72
N ALA A 529 -20.24 -16.09 -1.59
CA ALA A 529 -19.85 -15.95 -3.00
C ALA A 529 -20.72 -14.89 -3.70
N LEU A 530 -22.05 -14.99 -3.58
CA LEU A 530 -22.98 -14.05 -4.20
C LEU A 530 -22.77 -12.61 -3.72
N SER A 531 -22.43 -12.41 -2.44
CA SER A 531 -22.08 -11.09 -1.88
C SER A 531 -20.75 -10.54 -2.42
N LEU A 532 -19.75 -11.39 -2.64
CA LEU A 532 -18.44 -11.00 -3.18
C LEU A 532 -18.46 -10.64 -4.67
N PHE A 533 -19.24 -11.33 -5.51
CA PHE A 533 -19.43 -10.92 -6.91
C PHE A 533 -20.39 -9.72 -7.07
N GLY A 534 -21.41 -9.61 -6.21
CA GLY A 534 -22.37 -8.50 -6.18
C GLY A 534 -23.31 -8.41 -7.39
N GLY A 535 -24.43 -7.69 -7.25
CA GLY A 535 -25.32 -7.33 -8.36
C GLY A 535 -24.92 -6.04 -9.09
N VAL A 536 -25.71 -5.62 -10.08
CA VAL A 536 -25.48 -4.39 -10.85
C VAL A 536 -26.25 -3.24 -10.22
N ALA A 537 -25.55 -2.18 -9.82
CA ALA A 537 -26.17 -0.94 -9.36
C ALA A 537 -26.80 -0.19 -10.55
N LYS A 538 -28.04 0.30 -10.41
CA LYS A 538 -28.82 0.85 -11.53
C LYS A 538 -29.36 2.24 -11.21
N THR A 539 -28.99 3.22 -12.03
CA THR A 539 -29.59 4.55 -12.00
C THR A 539 -30.71 4.62 -13.03
N THR A 540 -31.95 4.79 -12.56
CA THR A 540 -33.11 5.02 -13.44
C THR A 540 -33.03 6.42 -14.05
N ARG A 541 -33.75 6.69 -15.17
CA ARG A 541 -33.74 7.96 -15.93
C ARG A 541 -34.34 9.19 -15.19
N GLY A 542 -34.17 9.28 -13.87
CA GLY A 542 -34.63 10.38 -13.03
C GLY A 542 -34.50 10.01 -11.55
N SER A 543 -33.45 10.52 -10.89
CA SER A 543 -33.18 10.49 -9.43
C SER A 543 -33.05 9.11 -8.72
N HIS A 544 -33.79 8.08 -9.11
CA HIS A 544 -33.81 6.82 -8.37
C HIS A 544 -32.60 5.91 -8.69
N HIS A 545 -31.69 5.83 -7.73
CA HIS A 545 -30.60 4.86 -7.67
C HIS A 545 -31.07 3.59 -6.94
N VAL A 546 -30.89 2.43 -7.57
CA VAL A 546 -31.19 1.11 -6.99
C VAL A 546 -29.86 0.42 -6.66
N ARG A 547 -29.71 0.03 -5.39
CA ARG A 547 -28.50 -0.66 -4.90
C ARG A 547 -28.26 -1.97 -5.66
N GLY A 548 -26.99 -2.22 -6.03
CA GLY A 548 -26.55 -3.49 -6.61
C GLY A 548 -25.97 -4.46 -5.58
N ASP A 549 -25.47 -3.94 -4.47
CA ASP A 549 -24.80 -4.72 -3.43
C ASP A 549 -25.78 -5.62 -2.65
N ILE A 550 -25.31 -6.82 -2.30
CA ILE A 550 -26.07 -7.88 -1.63
C ILE A 550 -25.62 -7.95 -0.18
N ASN A 551 -26.57 -7.82 0.74
CA ASN A 551 -26.34 -7.90 2.18
C ASN A 551 -26.68 -9.30 2.71
N VAL A 552 -25.79 -9.87 3.54
CA VAL A 552 -25.92 -11.24 4.08
C VAL A 552 -25.88 -11.20 5.61
N LEU A 553 -26.81 -11.88 6.27
CA LEU A 553 -26.79 -12.10 7.72
C LEU A 553 -26.55 -13.57 8.04
N LEU A 554 -25.44 -13.85 8.74
CA LEU A 554 -25.06 -15.17 9.25
C LEU A 554 -25.49 -15.29 10.72
N LEU A 555 -26.69 -15.84 10.95
CA LEU A 555 -27.16 -16.21 12.28
C LEU A 555 -26.80 -17.67 12.56
N GLY A 556 -26.40 -17.99 13.79
CA GLY A 556 -26.26 -19.38 14.22
C GLY A 556 -25.64 -19.52 15.61
N ASP A 557 -25.55 -20.76 16.07
CA ASP A 557 -25.01 -21.10 17.39
C ASP A 557 -23.50 -20.74 17.51
N PRO A 558 -22.98 -20.45 18.72
CA PRO A 558 -21.55 -20.23 18.91
C PRO A 558 -20.76 -21.49 18.56
N GLY A 559 -19.54 -21.33 18.02
CA GLY A 559 -18.70 -22.44 17.53
C GLY A 559 -18.91 -22.81 16.05
N THR A 560 -20.00 -22.37 15.41
CA THR A 560 -20.34 -22.67 13.99
C THR A 560 -19.48 -21.96 12.93
N ALA A 561 -18.18 -21.76 13.19
CA ALA A 561 -17.17 -21.17 12.30
C ALA A 561 -17.44 -19.79 11.66
N LYS A 562 -18.58 -19.13 11.93
CA LYS A 562 -19.02 -17.85 11.33
C LYS A 562 -17.92 -16.78 11.24
N SER A 563 -17.21 -16.51 12.34
CA SER A 563 -16.12 -15.52 12.39
C SER A 563 -14.90 -15.90 11.53
N GLN A 564 -14.67 -17.19 11.26
CA GLN A 564 -13.64 -17.65 10.33
C GLN A 564 -14.08 -17.45 8.87
N VAL A 565 -15.39 -17.56 8.57
CA VAL A 565 -15.94 -17.18 7.25
C VAL A 565 -15.69 -15.69 7.00
N LEU A 566 -15.95 -14.82 7.98
CA LEU A 566 -15.66 -13.39 7.86
C LEU A 566 -14.16 -13.12 7.61
N LYS A 567 -13.26 -13.73 8.40
CA LYS A 567 -11.79 -13.60 8.22
C LYS A 567 -11.28 -14.18 6.89
N TYR A 568 -11.97 -15.15 6.31
CA TYR A 568 -11.68 -15.63 4.96
C TYR A 568 -12.11 -14.59 3.90
N VAL A 569 -13.30 -13.99 4.04
CA VAL A 569 -13.75 -12.91 3.15
C VAL A 569 -12.84 -11.69 3.21
N GLU A 570 -12.37 -11.31 4.40
CA GLU A 570 -11.40 -10.23 4.62
C GLU A 570 -10.14 -10.37 3.76
N LYS A 571 -9.65 -11.61 3.58
CA LYS A 571 -8.48 -11.95 2.77
C LYS A 571 -8.78 -12.21 1.27
N THR A 572 -10.06 -12.25 0.90
CA THR A 572 -10.54 -12.64 -0.44
C THR A 572 -11.19 -11.47 -1.19
N ALA A 573 -11.70 -10.47 -0.48
CA ALA A 573 -12.19 -9.23 -1.07
C ALA A 573 -11.03 -8.33 -1.54
N HIS A 574 -11.23 -7.65 -2.67
CA HIS A 574 -10.36 -6.57 -3.15
C HIS A 574 -10.32 -5.35 -2.20
N ARG A 575 -11.43 -5.11 -1.47
CA ARG A 575 -11.54 -4.07 -0.44
C ARG A 575 -12.51 -4.54 0.64
N ALA A 576 -12.00 -4.86 1.81
CA ALA A 576 -12.80 -5.17 3.00
C ALA A 576 -12.38 -4.30 4.19
N VAL A 577 -13.34 -4.06 5.10
CA VAL A 577 -13.07 -3.49 6.43
C VAL A 577 -13.78 -4.36 7.46
N PHE A 578 -13.02 -4.89 8.42
CA PHE A 578 -13.55 -5.67 9.53
C PHE A 578 -13.91 -4.80 10.73
N ALA A 579 -15.08 -5.06 11.30
CA ALA A 579 -15.63 -4.37 12.47
C ALA A 579 -16.24 -5.40 13.44
N THR A 580 -16.13 -5.12 14.75
CA THR A 580 -16.83 -5.85 15.81
C THR A 580 -17.92 -4.97 16.41
N GLY A 581 -19.11 -5.52 16.62
CA GLY A 581 -20.28 -4.78 17.10
C GLY A 581 -20.11 -4.06 18.43
N GLN A 582 -19.15 -4.45 19.27
CA GLN A 582 -18.82 -3.73 20.51
C GLN A 582 -17.76 -2.63 20.34
N GLY A 583 -16.80 -2.80 19.40
CA GLY A 583 -15.76 -1.81 19.12
C GLY A 583 -16.19 -0.75 18.10
N ALA A 584 -17.19 -1.05 17.27
CA ALA A 584 -17.62 -0.22 16.15
C ALA A 584 -18.72 0.77 16.55
N SER A 585 -18.34 1.84 17.25
CA SER A 585 -19.24 2.97 17.50
C SER A 585 -19.75 3.63 16.20
N ALA A 586 -20.90 4.29 16.25
CA ALA A 586 -21.48 5.04 15.13
C ALA A 586 -20.47 6.01 14.48
N VAL A 587 -19.60 6.63 15.28
CA VAL A 587 -18.55 7.55 14.81
C VAL A 587 -17.46 6.80 14.02
N GLY A 588 -17.07 5.60 14.47
CA GLY A 588 -16.13 4.74 13.78
C GLY A 588 -16.72 4.02 12.55
N LEU A 589 -18.05 3.82 12.50
CA LEU A 589 -18.74 3.21 11.36
C LEU A 589 -19.03 4.22 10.24
N THR A 590 -19.49 5.42 10.59
CA THR A 590 -19.95 6.44 9.62
C THR A 590 -18.81 7.34 9.15
N ALA A 591 -18.62 8.47 9.82
CA ALA A 591 -17.47 9.35 9.72
C ALA A 591 -17.49 10.37 10.87
N SER A 592 -16.30 10.83 11.24
CA SER A 592 -16.07 11.79 12.32
C SER A 592 -15.72 13.17 11.75
N VAL A 593 -15.94 14.24 12.53
CA VAL A 593 -15.34 15.54 12.27
C VAL A 593 -14.28 15.79 13.33
N ARG A 594 -13.02 15.89 12.92
CA ARG A 594 -11.84 16.05 13.78
C ARG A 594 -11.14 17.36 13.47
N ARG A 595 -10.70 18.07 14.50
CA ARG A 595 -9.86 19.26 14.34
C ARG A 595 -8.39 18.84 14.18
N ASP A 596 -7.72 19.30 13.12
CA ASP A 596 -6.27 19.06 12.96
C ASP A 596 -5.49 19.91 13.99
N PRO A 597 -4.56 19.34 14.77
CA PRO A 597 -3.78 20.10 15.74
C PRO A 597 -2.79 21.11 15.14
N LEU A 598 -2.39 20.96 13.86
CA LEU A 598 -1.43 21.84 13.18
C LEU A 598 -2.13 23.02 12.50
N THR A 599 -3.08 22.75 11.59
CA THR A 599 -3.81 23.80 10.85
C THR A 599 -4.99 24.38 11.62
N SER A 600 -5.40 23.73 12.72
CA SER A 600 -6.59 24.09 13.52
C SER A 600 -7.94 24.01 12.80
N GLU A 601 -7.99 23.50 11.56
CA GLU A 601 -9.21 23.38 10.77
C GLU A 601 -10.03 22.12 11.10
N TRP A 602 -11.31 22.12 10.76
CA TRP A 602 -12.19 20.96 10.91
C TRP A 602 -12.11 20.08 9.66
N THR A 603 -11.67 18.84 9.85
CA THR A 603 -11.49 17.81 8.81
C THR A 603 -12.50 16.69 8.99
N LEU A 604 -12.86 16.00 7.91
CA LEU A 604 -13.69 14.79 7.94
C LEU A 604 -12.81 13.54 7.90
N GLU A 605 -12.95 12.65 8.88
CA GLU A 605 -12.34 11.33 8.88
C GLU A 605 -13.39 10.28 8.54
N GLY A 606 -13.16 9.49 7.48
CA GLY A 606 -14.07 8.42 7.06
C GLY A 606 -14.08 7.26 8.05
N GLY A 607 -15.27 6.82 8.45
CA GLY A 607 -15.45 5.57 9.20
C GLY A 607 -15.51 4.34 8.30
N ALA A 608 -15.64 3.17 8.90
CA ALA A 608 -15.54 1.86 8.24
C ALA A 608 -16.40 1.71 6.97
N LEU A 609 -17.63 2.26 6.94
CA LEU A 609 -18.52 2.16 5.78
C LEU A 609 -18.06 3.02 4.59
N VAL A 610 -17.41 4.16 4.86
CA VAL A 610 -16.79 5.03 3.84
C VAL A 610 -15.44 4.44 3.39
N LEU A 611 -14.69 3.88 4.34
CA LEU A 611 -13.47 3.12 4.07
C LEU A 611 -13.73 1.79 3.33
N ALA A 612 -14.97 1.32 3.26
CA ALA A 612 -15.40 0.13 2.52
C ALA A 612 -16.17 0.41 1.20
N ASP A 613 -16.24 1.65 0.70
CA ASP A 613 -16.99 1.98 -0.53
C ASP A 613 -16.52 1.16 -1.77
N ARG A 614 -17.47 0.66 -2.57
CA ARG A 614 -17.30 -0.37 -3.62
C ARG A 614 -16.69 -1.70 -3.16
N GLY A 615 -16.58 -1.93 -1.85
CA GLY A 615 -16.07 -3.13 -1.20
C GLY A 615 -17.11 -3.83 -0.32
N THR A 616 -16.62 -4.56 0.68
CA THR A 616 -17.44 -5.32 1.63
C THR A 616 -17.17 -4.86 3.06
N CYS A 617 -18.21 -4.52 3.82
CA CYS A 617 -18.09 -4.28 5.26
C CYS A 617 -18.44 -5.57 6.03
N LEU A 618 -17.54 -6.00 6.91
CA LEU A 618 -17.67 -7.23 7.69
C LEU A 618 -17.96 -6.84 9.14
N ILE A 619 -19.10 -7.28 9.68
CA ILE A 619 -19.50 -6.94 11.06
C ILE A 619 -19.72 -8.22 11.86
N ASP A 620 -18.82 -8.54 12.79
CA ASP A 620 -19.03 -9.63 13.74
C ASP A 620 -19.75 -9.13 15.01
N GLU A 621 -20.45 -10.04 15.71
CA GLU A 621 -21.26 -9.75 16.90
C GLU A 621 -22.30 -8.61 16.70
N PHE A 622 -22.95 -8.58 15.55
CA PHE A 622 -23.94 -7.56 15.16
C PHE A 622 -25.13 -7.45 16.14
N ASP A 623 -25.43 -8.50 16.90
CA ASP A 623 -26.41 -8.49 17.98
C ASP A 623 -26.04 -7.54 19.14
N LYS A 624 -24.75 -7.35 19.43
CA LYS A 624 -24.27 -6.54 20.57
C LYS A 624 -24.16 -5.03 20.30
N MET A 625 -24.47 -4.57 19.09
CA MET A 625 -24.38 -3.15 18.71
C MET A 625 -25.39 -2.25 19.44
N ASN A 626 -25.00 -1.01 19.75
CA ASN A 626 -25.91 -0.04 20.37
C ASN A 626 -26.93 0.50 19.36
N ASP A 627 -28.11 0.92 19.84
CA ASP A 627 -29.19 1.38 18.95
C ASP A 627 -28.84 2.67 18.17
N GLN A 628 -27.90 3.49 18.65
CA GLN A 628 -27.37 4.65 17.91
C GLN A 628 -26.50 4.24 16.70
N ASP A 629 -25.81 3.10 16.81
CA ASP A 629 -24.99 2.54 15.74
C ASP A 629 -25.90 1.89 14.68
N ARG A 630 -26.99 1.25 15.14
CA ARG A 630 -28.02 0.63 14.28
C ARG A 630 -28.81 1.65 13.45
N THR A 631 -29.19 2.81 14.01
CA THR A 631 -29.86 3.88 13.24
C THR A 631 -28.94 4.46 12.16
N SER A 632 -27.64 4.56 12.44
CA SER A 632 -26.63 5.02 11.48
C SER A 632 -26.49 4.05 10.28
N ILE A 633 -26.56 2.74 10.53
CA ILE A 633 -26.51 1.70 9.48
C ILE A 633 -27.78 1.72 8.60
N HIS A 634 -28.95 2.14 9.11
CA HIS A 634 -30.18 2.21 8.32
C HIS A 634 -30.13 3.14 7.11
N GLU A 635 -29.37 4.24 7.20
CA GLU A 635 -29.18 5.19 6.09
C GLU A 635 -28.30 4.55 4.99
N ALA A 636 -27.12 4.05 5.41
CA ALA A 636 -26.15 3.41 4.51
C ALA A 636 -26.72 2.19 3.79
N MET A 637 -27.44 1.29 4.48
CA MET A 637 -28.03 0.09 3.86
C MET A 637 -29.13 0.40 2.83
N GLU A 638 -29.81 1.54 2.96
CA GLU A 638 -30.94 1.91 2.08
C GLU A 638 -30.48 2.78 0.91
N GLN A 639 -29.76 3.85 1.21
CA GLN A 639 -29.43 4.92 0.25
C GLN A 639 -28.00 4.81 -0.28
N GLN A 640 -27.14 3.99 0.34
CA GLN A 640 -25.70 3.90 0.07
C GLN A 640 -24.95 5.24 0.22
N THR A 641 -25.50 6.11 1.07
CA THR A 641 -24.97 7.42 1.42
C THR A 641 -25.06 7.64 2.94
N ILE A 642 -24.23 8.56 3.44
CA ILE A 642 -24.20 8.96 4.85
C ILE A 642 -24.18 10.49 4.89
N SER A 643 -25.23 11.10 5.45
CA SER A 643 -25.36 12.54 5.62
C SER A 643 -24.76 13.02 6.94
N ILE A 644 -23.99 14.11 6.89
CA ILE A 644 -23.26 14.65 8.03
C ILE A 644 -23.45 16.16 8.08
N SER A 645 -24.03 16.62 9.19
CA SER A 645 -24.24 18.04 9.51
C SER A 645 -23.62 18.33 10.88
N LYS A 646 -22.30 18.49 10.94
CA LYS A 646 -21.53 18.65 12.20
C LYS A 646 -20.45 19.72 12.03
N ALA A 647 -20.21 20.52 13.08
CA ALA A 647 -19.21 21.58 13.14
C ALA A 647 -19.22 22.59 11.95
N GLY A 648 -20.41 22.86 11.38
CA GLY A 648 -20.57 23.74 10.21
C GLY A 648 -20.34 23.07 8.85
N ILE A 649 -19.87 21.82 8.83
CA ILE A 649 -19.73 21.01 7.62
C ILE A 649 -21.04 20.26 7.38
N VAL A 650 -21.70 20.56 6.25
CA VAL A 650 -22.89 19.86 5.76
C VAL A 650 -22.52 19.14 4.46
N THR A 651 -22.38 17.82 4.51
CA THR A 651 -21.91 17.00 3.39
C THR A 651 -22.60 15.63 3.36
N THR A 652 -22.58 14.97 2.21
CA THR A 652 -23.04 13.58 2.05
C THR A 652 -21.92 12.74 1.47
N LEU A 653 -21.49 11.71 2.21
CA LEU A 653 -20.47 10.76 1.77
C LEU A 653 -21.12 9.54 1.10
N GLN A 654 -20.43 8.91 0.15
CA GLN A 654 -20.88 7.65 -0.47
C GLN A 654 -20.34 6.46 0.33
N ALA A 655 -21.18 5.44 0.51
CA ALA A 655 -20.92 4.25 1.32
C ALA A 655 -21.53 3.01 0.63
N ARG A 656 -21.18 2.78 -0.64
CA ARG A 656 -21.71 1.66 -1.44
C ARG A 656 -20.95 0.38 -1.09
N CYS A 657 -21.35 -0.28 -0.01
CA CYS A 657 -20.74 -1.53 0.43
C CYS A 657 -21.80 -2.63 0.55
N GLY A 658 -21.40 -3.87 0.27
CA GLY A 658 -22.13 -5.05 0.72
C GLY A 658 -21.82 -5.30 2.20
N ILE A 659 -22.85 -5.48 3.03
CA ILE A 659 -22.65 -5.80 4.45
C ILE A 659 -22.81 -7.31 4.65
N ILE A 660 -21.76 -7.96 5.16
CA ILE A 660 -21.83 -9.33 5.68
C ILE A 660 -21.74 -9.23 7.21
N ALA A 661 -22.86 -9.50 7.88
CA ALA A 661 -22.96 -9.46 9.33
C ALA A 661 -23.02 -10.88 9.90
N ALA A 662 -22.33 -11.14 11.01
CA ALA A 662 -22.53 -12.31 11.83
C ALA A 662 -23.24 -11.93 13.13
N ALA A 663 -24.19 -12.75 13.56
CA ALA A 663 -24.96 -12.54 14.78
C ALA A 663 -25.16 -13.85 15.54
N ASN A 664 -25.41 -13.74 16.85
CA ASN A 664 -25.75 -14.84 17.74
C ASN A 664 -27.24 -14.80 18.12
N PRO A 665 -27.89 -15.96 18.34
CA PRO A 665 -29.25 -16.01 18.88
C PRO A 665 -29.27 -15.64 20.37
N ILE A 666 -30.39 -15.06 20.82
CA ILE A 666 -30.63 -14.76 22.24
C ILE A 666 -30.54 -16.06 23.05
N GLY A 667 -29.80 -16.02 24.16
CA GLY A 667 -29.56 -17.21 25.00
C GLY A 667 -28.53 -18.19 24.44
N GLY A 668 -27.86 -17.88 23.33
CA GLY A 668 -26.71 -18.64 22.82
C GLY A 668 -27.04 -19.96 22.12
N ARG A 669 -28.32 -20.35 21.96
CA ARG A 669 -28.75 -21.44 21.07
C ARG A 669 -30.03 -21.10 20.30
N TYR A 670 -30.11 -21.47 19.02
CA TYR A 670 -31.20 -21.10 18.13
C TYR A 670 -32.46 -21.96 18.36
N ASN A 671 -33.42 -21.43 19.13
CA ASN A 671 -34.68 -22.14 19.40
C ASN A 671 -35.60 -22.17 18.17
N SER A 672 -35.62 -23.31 17.49
CA SER A 672 -36.37 -23.51 16.24
C SER A 672 -37.91 -23.60 16.39
N THR A 673 -38.45 -23.49 17.61
CA THR A 673 -39.91 -23.44 17.86
C THR A 673 -40.48 -22.02 17.81
N ILE A 674 -39.65 -21.03 18.14
CA ILE A 674 -39.96 -19.60 18.24
C ILE A 674 -39.79 -18.95 16.84
N PRO A 675 -40.56 -17.91 16.46
CA PRO A 675 -40.34 -17.17 15.21
C PRO A 675 -38.97 -16.47 15.21
N PHE A 676 -38.35 -16.37 14.02
CA PHE A 676 -37.04 -15.75 13.82
C PHE A 676 -36.87 -14.37 14.51
N SER A 677 -37.89 -13.51 14.42
CA SER A 677 -37.89 -12.16 15.02
C SER A 677 -37.88 -12.11 16.55
N ALA A 678 -38.16 -13.22 17.23
CA ALA A 678 -38.05 -13.33 18.69
C ALA A 678 -36.80 -14.11 19.15
N ASN A 679 -36.06 -14.73 18.21
CA ASN A 679 -34.78 -15.39 18.50
C ASN A 679 -33.57 -14.42 18.42
N VAL A 680 -33.76 -13.19 17.93
CA VAL A 680 -32.68 -12.22 17.67
C VAL A 680 -33.15 -10.81 18.05
N GLN A 681 -32.31 -10.04 18.74
CA GLN A 681 -32.64 -8.67 19.19
C GLN A 681 -32.45 -7.63 18.07
N LEU A 682 -33.06 -7.86 16.90
CA LEU A 682 -33.01 -6.99 15.73
C LEU A 682 -34.40 -6.52 15.32
N THR A 683 -34.51 -5.25 14.91
CA THR A 683 -35.79 -4.68 14.46
C THR A 683 -36.12 -5.11 13.03
N GLU A 684 -37.41 -5.25 12.72
CA GLU A 684 -37.88 -5.65 11.38
C GLU A 684 -37.37 -4.77 10.23
N PRO A 685 -37.15 -3.44 10.39
CA PRO A 685 -36.52 -2.61 9.37
C PRO A 685 -35.04 -2.92 9.11
N ILE A 686 -34.31 -3.53 10.06
CA ILE A 686 -32.94 -4.04 9.81
C ILE A 686 -33.05 -5.30 8.93
N LEU A 687 -33.86 -6.26 9.38
CA LEU A 687 -34.04 -7.55 8.69
C LEU A 687 -34.50 -7.37 7.23
N SER A 688 -35.32 -6.35 6.95
CA SER A 688 -35.83 -6.05 5.60
C SER A 688 -34.77 -5.62 4.59
N ARG A 689 -33.53 -5.35 5.05
CA ARG A 689 -32.43 -4.82 4.25
C ARG A 689 -31.32 -5.84 4.03
N PHE A 690 -31.39 -7.00 4.68
CA PHE A 690 -30.60 -8.17 4.35
C PHE A 690 -31.29 -8.94 3.22
N ASP A 691 -30.53 -9.25 2.16
CA ASP A 691 -31.03 -9.93 0.96
C ASP A 691 -30.94 -11.45 1.08
N ILE A 692 -30.04 -11.96 1.94
CA ILE A 692 -29.93 -13.38 2.31
C ILE A 692 -29.84 -13.53 3.84
N LEU A 693 -30.65 -14.44 4.39
CA LEU A 693 -30.61 -14.84 5.81
C LEU A 693 -30.13 -16.29 5.93
N CYS A 694 -28.91 -16.51 6.40
CA CYS A 694 -28.39 -17.84 6.67
C CYS A 694 -28.59 -18.18 8.15
N VAL A 695 -29.30 -19.28 8.44
CA VAL A 695 -29.48 -19.79 9.81
C VAL A 695 -28.72 -21.10 9.94
N VAL A 696 -27.49 -21.02 10.44
CA VAL A 696 -26.68 -22.19 10.81
C VAL A 696 -27.21 -22.74 12.13
N ARG A 697 -27.35 -24.07 12.22
CA ARG A 697 -27.89 -24.75 13.40
C ARG A 697 -26.96 -25.90 13.77
N ASP A 698 -26.56 -25.98 15.03
CA ASP A 698 -25.81 -27.08 15.63
C ASP A 698 -26.76 -28.24 15.92
N THR A 699 -26.82 -29.23 15.04
CA THR A 699 -27.63 -30.46 15.19
C THR A 699 -26.74 -31.69 15.10
N VAL A 700 -26.54 -32.36 16.24
CA VAL A 700 -25.73 -33.57 16.38
C VAL A 700 -26.24 -34.68 15.44
N GLU A 701 -25.42 -35.06 14.46
CA GLU A 701 -25.69 -36.15 13.52
C GLU A 701 -24.39 -36.92 13.28
N PRO A 702 -24.26 -38.17 13.78
CA PRO A 702 -22.97 -38.82 13.96
C PRO A 702 -22.21 -39.08 12.65
N GLU A 703 -22.91 -39.20 11.52
CA GLU A 703 -22.26 -39.32 10.20
C GLU A 703 -21.65 -38.00 9.71
N GLU A 704 -22.26 -36.85 10.03
CA GLU A 704 -21.71 -35.54 9.68
C GLU A 704 -20.59 -35.14 10.64
N ASP A 705 -20.77 -35.42 11.93
CA ASP A 705 -19.76 -35.21 12.99
C ASP A 705 -18.48 -36.01 12.71
N GLU A 706 -18.57 -37.29 12.29
CA GLU A 706 -17.40 -38.10 11.98
C GLU A 706 -16.64 -37.58 10.74
N ARG A 707 -17.35 -37.06 9.73
CA ARG A 707 -16.74 -36.45 8.53
C ARG A 707 -16.08 -35.12 8.87
N LEU A 708 -16.75 -34.29 9.68
CA LEU A 708 -16.21 -33.03 10.18
C LEU A 708 -14.96 -33.25 11.04
N ALA A 709 -14.97 -34.24 11.93
CA ALA A 709 -13.80 -34.60 12.75
C ALA A 709 -12.60 -35.06 11.90
N ARG A 710 -12.81 -35.96 10.93
CA ARG A 710 -11.75 -36.37 9.98
C ARG A 710 -11.19 -35.16 9.23
N PHE A 711 -12.07 -34.27 8.75
CA PHE A 711 -11.67 -33.08 8.01
C PHE A 711 -10.83 -32.12 8.87
N ILE A 712 -11.28 -31.84 10.11
CA ILE A 712 -10.57 -30.96 11.06
C ILE A 712 -9.19 -31.54 11.41
N VAL A 713 -9.08 -32.84 11.69
CA VAL A 713 -7.79 -33.50 11.98
C VAL A 713 -6.85 -33.41 10.78
N GLY A 714 -7.35 -33.68 9.56
CA GLY A 714 -6.57 -33.52 8.33
C GLY A 714 -6.09 -32.07 8.10
N SER A 715 -6.95 -31.10 8.38
CA SER A 715 -6.59 -29.67 8.29
C SER A 715 -5.56 -29.26 9.34
N HIS A 716 -5.65 -29.74 10.58
CA HIS A 716 -4.66 -29.45 11.62
C HIS A 716 -3.30 -30.09 11.33
N SER A 717 -3.27 -31.28 10.75
CA SER A 717 -2.01 -31.89 10.26
C SER A 717 -1.37 -31.00 9.19
N ARG A 718 -2.11 -30.63 8.15
CA ARG A 718 -1.61 -29.80 7.03
C ARG A 718 -1.20 -28.39 7.44
N SER A 719 -1.76 -27.85 8.52
CA SER A 719 -1.45 -26.52 9.05
C SER A 719 -0.30 -26.51 10.07
N HIS A 720 0.42 -27.62 10.28
CA HIS A 720 1.51 -27.66 11.24
C HIS A 720 2.80 -27.05 10.66
N PRO A 721 3.43 -26.04 11.32
CA PRO A 721 4.48 -25.22 10.69
C PRO A 721 5.73 -25.99 10.28
N GLN A 722 6.09 -27.07 10.99
CA GLN A 722 7.25 -27.91 10.62
C GLN A 722 7.03 -28.71 9.32
N GLN A 723 5.79 -28.97 8.92
CA GLN A 723 5.50 -29.71 7.69
C GLN A 723 5.54 -28.79 6.46
N GLN A 724 5.25 -27.50 6.67
CA GLN A 724 5.27 -26.48 5.62
C GLN A 724 6.70 -26.16 5.14
N SER A 725 7.69 -26.21 6.03
CA SER A 725 9.12 -26.04 5.69
C SER A 725 9.75 -27.29 5.05
N GLN A 726 9.21 -28.48 5.28
CA GLN A 726 9.65 -29.70 4.57
C GLN A 726 9.16 -29.71 3.11
N GLN A 727 7.95 -29.21 2.84
CA GLN A 727 7.41 -29.17 1.47
C GLN A 727 8.21 -28.23 0.54
N SER A 728 8.73 -27.11 1.06
CA SER A 728 9.61 -26.22 0.27
C SER A 728 11.01 -26.77 0.04
N GLN A 729 11.56 -27.58 0.96
CA GLN A 729 12.84 -28.27 0.74
C GLN A 729 12.72 -29.41 -0.29
N THR A 730 11.63 -30.19 -0.23
CA THR A 730 11.47 -31.39 -1.08
C THR A 730 11.30 -31.08 -2.58
N GLN A 731 11.11 -29.82 -2.98
CA GLN A 731 11.05 -29.43 -4.39
C GLN A 731 12.43 -29.20 -5.04
N GLN A 732 13.51 -29.02 -4.27
CA GLN A 732 14.86 -28.84 -4.85
C GLN A 732 15.61 -30.16 -5.12
N ASP A 733 15.48 -31.16 -4.24
CA ASP A 733 16.17 -32.46 -4.38
C ASP A 733 15.41 -33.46 -5.30
N SER A 734 15.01 -33.01 -6.50
CA SER A 734 14.33 -33.86 -7.49
C SER A 734 15.06 -33.99 -8.84
N MET A 735 16.38 -34.12 -8.77
CA MET A 735 17.19 -34.74 -9.82
C MET A 735 17.90 -35.99 -9.28
N ASP A 736 18.10 -36.95 -10.19
CA ASP A 736 18.80 -38.24 -10.05
C ASP A 736 18.11 -39.45 -9.35
N VAL A 737 18.51 -40.63 -9.87
CA VAL A 737 18.22 -42.03 -9.47
C VAL A 737 16.86 -42.62 -9.87
N GLU A 738 16.89 -43.43 -10.93
CA GLU A 738 15.82 -44.36 -11.33
C GLU A 738 15.79 -45.63 -10.46
N ASN A 739 14.62 -46.02 -9.93
CA ASN A 739 13.90 -47.27 -10.32
C ASN A 739 12.64 -47.49 -9.46
N PRO A 740 11.47 -47.82 -10.05
CA PRO A 740 10.25 -48.07 -9.30
C PRO A 740 10.10 -49.54 -8.86
N SER A 741 9.84 -49.78 -7.57
CA SER A 741 9.35 -51.08 -7.07
C SER A 741 7.83 -51.03 -6.85
N GLU A 742 7.10 -51.91 -7.54
CA GLU A 742 5.64 -51.90 -7.66
C GLU A 742 4.91 -52.39 -6.39
N GLN A 743 4.62 -51.50 -5.42
CA GLN A 743 3.61 -51.82 -4.38
C GLN A 743 2.92 -50.65 -3.66
N THR A 744 3.36 -49.40 -3.80
CA THR A 744 2.86 -48.26 -2.98
C THR A 744 2.08 -47.21 -3.79
N GLN A 745 1.31 -47.61 -4.81
CA GLN A 745 0.62 -46.67 -5.73
C GLN A 745 -0.91 -46.56 -5.56
N THR A 746 -1.56 -47.36 -4.71
CA THR A 746 -3.04 -47.37 -4.65
C THR A 746 -3.65 -46.16 -3.93
N ASP A 747 -2.98 -45.63 -2.92
CA ASP A 747 -3.61 -44.70 -1.97
C ASP A 747 -3.32 -43.22 -2.29
N THR A 748 -2.24 -42.93 -3.02
CA THR A 748 -1.88 -41.58 -3.49
C THR A 748 -2.73 -41.10 -4.67
N LEU A 749 -3.40 -42.00 -5.39
CA LEU A 749 -4.32 -41.68 -6.49
C LEU A 749 -5.72 -41.23 -6.04
N ALA A 750 -5.98 -41.20 -4.72
CA ALA A 750 -7.24 -40.75 -4.15
C ALA A 750 -7.24 -39.28 -3.71
N SER A 751 -6.09 -38.73 -3.28
CA SER A 751 -5.98 -37.35 -2.80
C SER A 751 -5.91 -36.32 -3.93
N SER A 752 -5.22 -36.64 -5.02
CA SER A 752 -5.06 -35.79 -6.21
C SER A 752 -6.39 -35.41 -6.87
N LYS A 753 -7.36 -36.32 -6.91
CA LYS A 753 -8.70 -36.07 -7.47
C LYS A 753 -9.54 -35.04 -6.72
N VAL A 754 -9.17 -34.70 -5.48
CA VAL A 754 -9.84 -33.62 -4.72
C VAL A 754 -9.26 -32.25 -5.11
N GLN A 755 -8.04 -32.20 -5.66
CA GLN A 755 -7.42 -30.94 -6.13
C GLN A 755 -7.88 -30.51 -7.53
N GLU A 756 -8.57 -31.38 -8.31
CA GLU A 756 -9.07 -31.03 -9.65
C GLU A 756 -10.33 -30.14 -9.64
N ASP A 757 -11.02 -30.02 -8.50
CA ASP A 757 -12.28 -29.26 -8.34
C ASP A 757 -12.14 -27.93 -7.57
N GLU A 758 -10.98 -27.64 -6.95
CA GLU A 758 -10.73 -26.39 -6.23
C GLU A 758 -9.98 -25.36 -7.10
N VAL A 759 -10.38 -24.09 -7.04
CA VAL A 759 -9.71 -23.00 -7.77
C VAL A 759 -8.57 -22.43 -6.91
N PRO A 760 -7.35 -22.21 -7.44
CA PRO A 760 -6.28 -21.54 -6.71
C PRO A 760 -6.76 -20.18 -6.17
N GLN A 761 -6.53 -19.91 -4.88
CA GLN A 761 -7.12 -18.78 -4.17
C GLN A 761 -6.73 -17.41 -4.77
N GLU A 762 -5.52 -17.31 -5.34
CA GLU A 762 -5.05 -16.13 -6.06
C GLU A 762 -5.82 -15.92 -7.36
N LEU A 763 -5.99 -16.99 -8.16
CA LEU A 763 -6.77 -16.97 -9.40
C LEU A 763 -8.25 -16.66 -9.13
N LEU A 764 -8.82 -17.19 -8.04
CA LEU A 764 -10.18 -16.86 -7.58
C LEU A 764 -10.33 -15.37 -7.24
N ARG A 765 -9.32 -14.76 -6.60
CA ARG A 765 -9.28 -13.33 -6.30
C ARG A 765 -9.19 -12.47 -7.58
N LYS A 766 -8.28 -12.81 -8.52
CA LYS A 766 -8.22 -12.18 -9.85
C LYS A 766 -9.56 -12.29 -10.60
N TYR A 767 -10.20 -13.47 -10.55
CA TYR A 767 -11.49 -13.76 -11.17
C TYR A 767 -12.64 -12.92 -10.58
N ILE A 768 -12.71 -12.77 -9.25
CA ILE A 768 -13.71 -11.90 -8.58
C ILE A 768 -13.54 -10.44 -9.00
N LEU A 769 -12.31 -9.92 -9.03
CA LEU A 769 -12.02 -8.55 -9.46
C LEU A 769 -12.46 -8.33 -10.92
N TYR A 770 -11.98 -9.18 -11.83
CA TYR A 770 -12.30 -9.11 -13.25
C TYR A 770 -13.81 -9.16 -13.53
N ALA A 771 -14.53 -10.04 -12.82
CA ALA A 771 -15.98 -10.17 -12.93
C ALA A 771 -16.75 -8.95 -12.35
N ARG A 772 -16.21 -8.27 -11.33
CA ARG A 772 -16.79 -7.01 -10.81
C ARG A 772 -16.58 -5.84 -11.75
N GLU A 773 -15.43 -5.75 -12.41
CA GLU A 773 -15.06 -4.62 -13.27
C GLU A 773 -15.62 -4.72 -14.69
N ARG A 774 -15.39 -5.85 -15.39
CA ARG A 774 -15.76 -5.96 -16.82
C ARG A 774 -17.17 -6.50 -17.06
N CYS A 775 -17.72 -7.32 -16.16
CA CYS A 775 -19.03 -7.95 -16.37
C CYS A 775 -20.19 -7.08 -15.82
N SER A 776 -21.03 -6.58 -16.72
CA SER A 776 -22.23 -5.78 -16.41
C SER A 776 -23.49 -6.46 -16.99
N PRO A 777 -23.96 -7.57 -16.37
CA PRO A 777 -25.01 -8.40 -16.93
C PRO A 777 -26.32 -7.65 -17.15
N LYS A 778 -26.96 -7.91 -18.28
CA LYS A 778 -28.21 -7.31 -18.71
C LYS A 778 -29.36 -8.31 -18.59
N LEU A 779 -30.49 -7.82 -18.10
CA LEU A 779 -31.72 -8.58 -17.97
C LEU A 779 -32.50 -8.46 -19.28
N TYR A 780 -32.60 -9.56 -20.02
CA TYR A 780 -33.44 -9.71 -21.21
C TYR A 780 -34.29 -10.96 -21.06
N HIS A 781 -35.57 -10.89 -21.45
CA HIS A 781 -36.52 -12.01 -21.43
C HIS A 781 -36.56 -12.80 -20.10
N MET A 782 -36.67 -12.09 -18.97
CA MET A 782 -36.96 -12.75 -17.68
C MET A 782 -38.38 -13.30 -17.66
N ASP A 783 -38.58 -14.44 -17.00
CA ASP A 783 -39.92 -14.95 -16.66
C ASP A 783 -40.56 -14.09 -15.55
N GLU A 784 -40.98 -12.85 -15.87
CA GLU A 784 -41.63 -11.92 -14.92
C GLU A 784 -42.82 -12.60 -14.20
N ASP A 785 -43.60 -13.36 -14.97
CA ASP A 785 -44.72 -14.20 -14.55
C ASP A 785 -44.36 -15.22 -13.45
N LYS A 786 -43.13 -15.76 -13.49
CA LYS A 786 -42.62 -16.77 -12.54
C LYS A 786 -42.19 -16.11 -11.22
N ILE A 787 -41.51 -14.96 -11.31
CA ILE A 787 -41.11 -14.15 -10.15
C ILE A 787 -42.36 -13.57 -9.45
N ALA A 788 -43.33 -13.06 -10.21
CA ALA A 788 -44.59 -12.53 -9.68
C ALA A 788 -45.41 -13.60 -8.95
N ARG A 789 -45.55 -14.80 -9.53
CA ARG A 789 -46.22 -15.94 -8.88
C ARG A 789 -45.51 -16.35 -7.59
N LEU A 790 -44.19 -16.54 -7.65
CA LEU A 790 -43.37 -16.87 -6.48
C LEU A 790 -43.54 -15.84 -5.35
N PHE A 791 -43.48 -14.54 -5.66
CA PHE A 791 -43.68 -13.48 -4.68
C PHE A 791 -45.09 -13.52 -4.06
N SER A 792 -46.12 -13.81 -4.85
CA SER A 792 -47.49 -13.96 -4.36
C SER A 792 -47.68 -15.18 -3.45
N ASP A 793 -47.08 -16.32 -3.81
CA ASP A 793 -47.07 -17.54 -2.98
C ASP A 793 -46.32 -17.27 -1.66
N MET A 794 -45.09 -16.78 -1.74
CA MET A 794 -44.27 -16.43 -0.57
C MET A 794 -45.00 -15.49 0.40
N ARG A 795 -45.63 -14.42 -0.12
CA ARG A 795 -46.38 -13.46 0.71
C ARG A 795 -47.62 -14.08 1.36
N ARG A 796 -48.34 -14.96 0.67
CA ARG A 796 -49.49 -15.70 1.23
C ARG A 796 -49.06 -16.62 2.38
N GLU A 797 -48.02 -17.42 2.18
CA GLU A 797 -47.55 -18.37 3.20
C GLU A 797 -46.93 -17.66 4.42
N SER A 798 -46.25 -16.52 4.24
CA SER A 798 -45.74 -15.72 5.37
C SER A 798 -46.87 -15.21 6.28
N LEU A 799 -47.96 -14.69 5.69
CA LEU A 799 -49.12 -14.21 6.44
C LEU A 799 -49.79 -15.34 7.24
N ALA A 800 -49.94 -16.52 6.62
CA ALA A 800 -50.52 -17.70 7.30
C ALA A 800 -49.64 -18.24 8.44
N THR A 801 -48.32 -18.09 8.34
CA THR A 801 -47.34 -18.61 9.32
C THR A 801 -47.12 -17.69 10.53
N GLY A 802 -47.55 -16.42 10.43
CA GLY A 802 -47.09 -15.35 11.32
C GLY A 802 -45.57 -15.19 11.21
N ALA A 803 -45.04 -15.22 9.99
CA ALA A 803 -43.63 -15.14 9.67
C ALA A 803 -43.19 -13.70 9.41
N TYR A 804 -41.87 -13.52 9.27
CA TYR A 804 -41.27 -12.26 8.86
C TYR A 804 -41.91 -11.72 7.55
N PRO A 805 -42.40 -10.46 7.52
CA PRO A 805 -43.15 -9.94 6.38
C PRO A 805 -42.28 -9.75 5.13
N ILE A 806 -42.67 -10.40 4.03
CA ILE A 806 -41.96 -10.32 2.76
C ILE A 806 -42.28 -9.00 2.05
N THR A 807 -41.24 -8.19 1.85
CA THR A 807 -41.32 -6.87 1.18
C THR A 807 -40.80 -6.92 -0.25
N VAL A 808 -41.00 -5.85 -1.02
CA VAL A 808 -40.50 -5.72 -2.40
C VAL A 808 -38.96 -5.83 -2.47
N ARG A 809 -38.24 -5.47 -1.40
CA ARG A 809 -36.77 -5.60 -1.33
C ARG A 809 -36.29 -7.04 -1.56
N HIS A 810 -37.08 -8.05 -1.19
CA HIS A 810 -36.74 -9.46 -1.45
C HIS A 810 -36.95 -9.87 -2.92
N LEU A 811 -37.84 -9.18 -3.66
CA LEU A 811 -37.98 -9.36 -5.11
C LEU A 811 -36.77 -8.74 -5.82
N GLU A 812 -36.36 -7.54 -5.42
CA GLU A 812 -35.11 -6.93 -5.88
C GLU A 812 -33.88 -7.79 -5.53
N ALA A 813 -33.86 -8.42 -4.35
CA ALA A 813 -32.82 -9.35 -3.95
C ALA A 813 -32.67 -10.52 -4.95
N ILE A 814 -33.76 -11.19 -5.32
CA ILE A 814 -33.74 -12.27 -6.33
C ILE A 814 -33.11 -11.78 -7.65
N ILE A 815 -33.39 -10.54 -8.06
CA ILE A 815 -32.78 -9.93 -9.25
C ILE A 815 -31.26 -9.72 -9.06
N ARG A 816 -30.83 -9.16 -7.93
CA ARG A 816 -29.38 -9.00 -7.60
C ARG A 816 -28.65 -10.35 -7.54
N LEU A 817 -29.27 -11.38 -6.94
CA LEU A 817 -28.69 -12.73 -6.88
C LEU A 817 -28.56 -13.33 -8.29
N SER A 818 -29.56 -13.13 -9.17
CA SER A 818 -29.53 -13.59 -10.55
C SER A 818 -28.41 -12.93 -11.36
N GLU A 819 -28.16 -11.64 -11.12
CA GLU A 819 -27.02 -10.91 -11.72
C GLU A 819 -25.67 -11.36 -11.16
N SER A 820 -25.59 -11.66 -9.86
CA SER A 820 -24.37 -12.16 -9.24
C SER A 820 -24.00 -13.56 -9.75
N PHE A 821 -24.96 -14.49 -9.88
CA PHE A 821 -24.76 -15.76 -10.58
C PHE A 821 -24.32 -15.57 -12.04
N CYS A 822 -24.87 -14.55 -12.72
CA CYS A 822 -24.49 -14.22 -14.09
C CYS A 822 -23.03 -13.74 -14.18
N ARG A 823 -22.57 -12.93 -13.22
CA ARG A 823 -21.15 -12.55 -13.05
C ARG A 823 -20.24 -13.72 -12.72
N MET A 824 -20.67 -14.66 -11.88
CA MET A 824 -19.90 -15.88 -11.58
C MET A 824 -19.60 -16.72 -12.83
N ARG A 825 -20.39 -16.57 -13.91
CA ARG A 825 -20.16 -17.19 -15.23
C ARG A 825 -19.54 -16.25 -16.28
N LEU A 826 -19.14 -15.02 -15.91
CA LEU A 826 -18.71 -13.95 -16.83
C LEU A 826 -19.67 -13.74 -18.02
N SER A 827 -20.97 -13.84 -17.78
CA SER A 827 -22.01 -13.77 -18.81
C SER A 827 -22.65 -12.39 -18.85
N ASP A 828 -22.70 -11.74 -20.02
CA ASP A 828 -23.41 -10.47 -20.20
C ASP A 828 -24.95 -10.59 -20.17
N TYR A 829 -25.47 -11.82 -20.17
CA TYR A 829 -26.90 -12.14 -20.24
C TYR A 829 -27.30 -13.14 -19.17
N CYS A 830 -28.30 -12.76 -18.36
CA CYS A 830 -28.85 -13.61 -17.30
C CYS A 830 -29.67 -14.76 -17.89
N SER A 831 -29.37 -16.00 -17.49
CA SER A 831 -30.08 -17.20 -17.94
C SER A 831 -31.25 -17.52 -16.99
N ALA A 832 -32.30 -18.17 -17.51
CA ALA A 832 -33.35 -18.77 -16.69
C ALA A 832 -32.81 -19.74 -15.62
N GLN A 833 -31.64 -20.36 -15.86
CA GLN A 833 -30.94 -21.20 -14.87
C GLN A 833 -30.33 -20.39 -13.72
N ASP A 834 -29.86 -19.16 -13.99
CA ASP A 834 -29.32 -18.27 -12.95
C ASP A 834 -30.47 -17.73 -12.08
N ILE A 835 -31.61 -17.42 -12.70
CA ILE A 835 -32.86 -17.04 -12.01
C ILE A 835 -33.35 -18.19 -11.12
N ASP A 836 -33.36 -19.43 -11.61
CA ASP A 836 -33.83 -20.58 -10.83
C ASP A 836 -32.87 -20.96 -9.69
N ARG A 837 -31.56 -20.74 -9.86
CA ARG A 837 -30.57 -20.81 -8.77
C ARG A 837 -30.81 -19.69 -7.72
N ALA A 838 -31.06 -18.45 -8.14
CA ALA A 838 -31.39 -17.34 -7.24
C ALA A 838 -32.68 -17.59 -6.45
N ILE A 839 -33.75 -18.04 -7.13
CA ILE A 839 -35.01 -18.43 -6.51
C ILE A 839 -34.81 -19.54 -5.48
N ALA A 840 -34.04 -20.58 -5.80
CA ALA A 840 -33.74 -21.66 -4.85
C ALA A 840 -33.03 -21.13 -3.59
N VAL A 841 -31.99 -20.30 -3.72
CA VAL A 841 -31.27 -19.72 -2.58
C VAL A 841 -32.19 -18.85 -1.70
N THR A 842 -33.01 -17.98 -2.29
CA THR A 842 -33.95 -17.14 -1.51
C THR A 842 -35.03 -17.98 -0.82
N VAL A 843 -35.54 -19.03 -1.47
CA VAL A 843 -36.56 -19.93 -0.89
C VAL A 843 -35.98 -20.80 0.22
N ASP A 844 -34.78 -21.38 0.03
CA ASP A 844 -34.12 -22.21 1.04
C ASP A 844 -33.71 -21.37 2.26
N SER A 845 -33.26 -20.12 2.06
CA SER A 845 -33.06 -19.13 3.13
C SER A 845 -34.37 -18.82 3.89
N PHE A 846 -35.46 -18.53 3.17
CA PHE A 846 -36.76 -18.26 3.77
C PHE A 846 -37.29 -19.45 4.59
N VAL A 847 -37.27 -20.67 4.02
CA VAL A 847 -37.67 -21.92 4.70
C VAL A 847 -36.69 -22.27 5.84
N GLY A 848 -35.43 -21.84 5.74
CA GLY A 848 -34.40 -21.94 6.78
C GLY A 848 -34.68 -21.09 8.03
N SER A 849 -35.38 -19.95 7.88
CA SER A 849 -35.75 -19.09 9.02
C SER A 849 -37.07 -19.47 9.72
N GLN A 850 -37.85 -20.41 9.18
CA GLN A 850 -39.17 -20.74 9.75
C GLN A 850 -39.16 -21.78 10.89
N LYS A 851 -40.23 -21.70 11.69
CA LYS A 851 -40.60 -22.64 12.76
C LYS A 851 -40.68 -24.08 12.22
N VAL A 852 -40.20 -25.07 12.97
CA VAL A 852 -40.17 -26.50 12.53
C VAL A 852 -41.54 -27.02 12.11
N SER A 853 -42.60 -26.63 12.81
CA SER A 853 -43.99 -27.02 12.51
C SER A 853 -44.41 -26.64 11.08
N CYS A 854 -44.03 -25.44 10.63
CA CYS A 854 -44.38 -24.91 9.32
C CYS A 854 -43.37 -25.34 8.25
N LYS A 855 -42.08 -25.52 8.62
CA LYS A 855 -40.99 -25.87 7.68
C LYS A 855 -41.33 -27.07 6.79
N LYS A 856 -41.95 -28.13 7.32
CA LYS A 856 -42.38 -29.32 6.53
C LYS A 856 -43.56 -29.06 5.58
N SER A 857 -44.41 -28.07 5.85
CA SER A 857 -45.49 -27.68 4.94
C SER A 857 -44.95 -26.79 3.82
N LEU A 858 -44.18 -25.76 4.19
CA LEU A 858 -43.57 -24.81 3.26
C LEU A 858 -42.60 -25.50 2.29
N ALA A 859 -41.77 -26.42 2.77
CA ALA A 859 -40.88 -27.22 1.91
C ALA A 859 -41.63 -28.07 0.87
N ARG A 860 -42.91 -28.43 1.10
CA ARG A 860 -43.75 -29.10 0.08
C ARG A 860 -44.36 -28.09 -0.88
N ALA A 861 -44.90 -26.97 -0.37
CA ALA A 861 -45.49 -25.91 -1.19
C ALA A 861 -44.46 -25.33 -2.19
N PHE A 862 -43.24 -25.06 -1.72
CA PHE A 862 -42.16 -24.51 -2.55
C PHE A 862 -41.28 -25.56 -3.25
N ALA A 863 -41.57 -26.87 -3.09
CA ALA A 863 -40.81 -27.95 -3.76
C ALA A 863 -40.73 -27.76 -5.28
N LYS A 864 -41.78 -27.19 -5.90
CA LYS A 864 -41.82 -26.83 -7.32
C LYS A 864 -40.67 -25.90 -7.75
N TYR A 865 -40.21 -25.04 -6.85
CA TYR A 865 -39.17 -24.04 -7.11
C TYR A 865 -37.77 -24.53 -6.67
N THR A 866 -37.66 -25.32 -5.59
CA THR A 866 -36.36 -25.84 -5.10
C THR A 866 -35.86 -27.08 -5.85
N LEU A 867 -36.76 -27.92 -6.39
CA LEU A 867 -36.40 -29.10 -7.19
C LEU A 867 -35.85 -28.75 -8.60
N ALA A 868 -35.86 -27.48 -8.99
CA ALA A 868 -35.35 -27.02 -10.29
C ALA A 868 -33.81 -26.96 -10.38
N ARG A 869 -33.09 -27.12 -9.26
CA ARG A 869 -31.63 -26.97 -9.15
C ARG A 869 -30.86 -27.99 -10.04
N PRO A 870 -30.26 -27.59 -11.16
CA PRO A 870 -29.43 -28.49 -11.96
C PRO A 870 -28.15 -28.80 -11.17
N GLY A 871 -27.77 -30.08 -11.08
CA GLY A 871 -26.53 -30.51 -10.43
C GLY A 871 -26.71 -31.48 -9.25
N LYS A 872 -27.85 -31.50 -8.56
CA LYS A 872 -28.11 -32.53 -7.52
C LYS A 872 -28.44 -33.86 -8.20
N GLY A 873 -27.40 -34.64 -8.47
CA GLY A 873 -27.46 -35.87 -9.24
C GLY A 873 -28.53 -36.84 -8.72
N ARG A 874 -29.20 -37.53 -9.65
CA ARG A 874 -30.12 -38.63 -9.33
C ARG A 874 -29.33 -39.76 -8.66
N GLY A 875 -29.28 -39.75 -7.33
CA GLY A 875 -28.74 -40.87 -6.56
C GLY A 875 -29.42 -42.18 -7.00
N SER A 876 -28.62 -43.23 -7.20
CA SER A 876 -29.04 -44.52 -7.75
C SER A 876 -29.82 -45.38 -6.75
N GLY A 877 -30.83 -44.80 -6.09
CA GLY A 877 -31.80 -45.47 -5.22
C GLY A 877 -33.11 -45.71 -5.97
N GLY A 878 -33.34 -46.95 -6.40
CA GLY A 878 -34.43 -47.28 -7.31
C GLY A 878 -35.81 -47.36 -6.66
N ARG A 879 -36.75 -46.52 -7.11
CA ARG A 879 -38.20 -46.86 -7.24
C ARG A 879 -38.88 -45.92 -8.24
N ARG A 880 -39.39 -46.46 -9.35
CA ARG A 880 -40.32 -45.74 -10.23
C ARG A 880 -41.64 -45.53 -9.47
N PRO A 881 -42.29 -44.35 -9.52
CA PRO A 881 -43.69 -44.26 -9.13
C PRO A 881 -44.52 -45.15 -10.07
N ALA A 882 -45.45 -45.93 -9.53
CA ALA A 882 -46.35 -46.72 -10.34
C ALA A 882 -47.31 -45.79 -11.11
N ALA A 883 -47.53 -46.07 -12.39
CA ALA A 883 -48.58 -45.39 -13.14
C ALA A 883 -49.95 -45.82 -12.59
N VAL A 884 -50.74 -44.86 -12.13
CA VAL A 884 -52.14 -45.09 -11.79
C VAL A 884 -52.94 -45.13 -13.10
N MET A 885 -53.46 -46.31 -13.46
CA MET A 885 -54.57 -46.43 -14.40
C MET A 885 -55.88 -46.33 -13.63
N ALA A 886 -56.52 -45.17 -13.70
CA ALA A 886 -57.94 -44.92 -13.43
C ALA A 886 -58.33 -43.58 -14.06
#